data_AF-A0A2D9Y1N4-F1
#
_entry.id   AF-A0A2D9Y1N4-F1
#
_cell.length_a   1.000
_cell.length_b   1.000
_cell.length_c   1.000
_cell.angle_alpha   90.00
_cell.angle_beta   90.00
_cell.angle_gamma   90.00
#
_symmetry.space_group_name_H-M   'P 1'
#
loop_
_entity.id
_entity.type
_entity.pdbx_description
1 polymer ?
#
loop_
_entity_poly.entity_id
_entity_poly.type
_entity_poly.pdbx_seq_one_letter_code
_entity_poly.pdbx_strand_id
1 'polypeptide(L)'
;MFLSFFSKYGKLLLDILIIGAIIFVVILLNPWNLFGGGIKLQNTANNVTAIKEIGQLITAEYYGEAIATYDQSVLKLIEEEDISDQANDIFRDMKQYALDVHLEGLKEKEVIGEVQEEKKKGFFSFNWLPWVSKPKKEFKEKLEQISEADSMFYYKPLSPEILGFYFDKRAPKSADKNTYRNLLWSLFQEVKAKSQELNDAAFNEYMLSDLPIKEGKVFSEFHYNIKKKDKDIKKELKTDLAIIGRGWVKAGIDFGELNDQNFVYDEDHQIVHIYGVYPKIISKDINPWFIPEKQIPGFQILESRNANFEHAKVVKQYCIDKLEKMALEAGIIEQAERQSKETIKNFISLLTGNEIKEVHFHNDPITRITNRIFDDRYVSFEEAKLLDSIIPAEILHILSMDTASEQWLSNQKNKDLKEARLKNIITALKNSYYKRKPNTYNRLSYLTTKIVADSILTEEEVNHIIKEKWSITKILNETMDDTLSLTFNTWYADSTLAFITDYNKMISAIDNGIKVYGNTVTDTIVPLNFVVDSTSANKYLTSGAYEDSIKYTIVKDTGDTQRVINELRYPINISKDWREKLKTKKGYFTRKEIKNSSIKSDSIAKLVKNLNTLNKYPYFQIDCSSLDVKKQDDTWVFKTNTCFKNEEQKAVLEYILNYYIKEVEEFTWFSDSSKKIKNNVKNSNISNNIKDLKDLF
;
A
#
# COMPACT_ATOMS: atom_id res chain seq x y z
N MET A 1 -93.83 -12.01 14.06
CA MET A 1 -93.26 -10.76 13.50
C MET A 1 -91.86 -10.96 12.91
N PHE A 2 -90.94 -11.69 13.57
CA PHE A 2 -89.62 -12.01 13.01
C PHE A 2 -89.65 -12.89 11.74
N LEU A 3 -90.52 -13.91 11.71
CA LEU A 3 -90.68 -14.80 10.55
C LEU A 3 -91.26 -14.10 9.30
N SER A 4 -92.19 -13.15 9.49
CA SER A 4 -92.74 -12.36 8.37
C SER A 4 -91.76 -11.32 7.83
N PHE A 5 -90.80 -10.88 8.65
CA PHE A 5 -89.73 -9.99 8.21
C PHE A 5 -88.71 -10.74 7.33
N PHE A 6 -88.33 -11.95 7.74
CA PHE A 6 -87.45 -12.81 6.93
C PHE A 6 -88.12 -13.31 5.64
N SER A 7 -89.43 -13.57 5.63
CA SER A 7 -90.09 -13.99 4.37
C SER A 7 -90.22 -12.83 3.37
N LYS A 8 -90.29 -11.58 3.84
CA LYS A 8 -90.50 -10.40 2.98
C LYS A 8 -89.18 -9.76 2.53
N TYR A 9 -88.14 -9.82 3.36
CA TYR A 9 -86.84 -9.20 3.10
C TYR A 9 -85.66 -10.18 3.05
N GLY A 10 -85.90 -11.48 3.23
CA GLY A 10 -84.85 -12.50 3.25
C GLY A 10 -84.05 -12.56 1.95
N LYS A 11 -84.71 -12.34 0.80
CA LYS A 11 -84.02 -12.26 -0.49
C LYS A 11 -83.05 -11.07 -0.54
N LEU A 12 -83.49 -9.90 -0.07
CA LEU A 12 -82.66 -8.69 -0.05
C LEU A 12 -81.49 -8.81 0.94
N LEU A 13 -81.71 -9.43 2.10
CA LEU A 13 -80.64 -9.74 3.06
C LEU A 13 -79.62 -10.73 2.49
N LEU A 14 -80.08 -11.76 1.77
CA LEU A 14 -79.20 -12.73 1.11
C LEU A 14 -78.40 -12.09 -0.02
N ASP A 15 -79.02 -11.23 -0.83
CA ASP A 15 -78.35 -10.49 -1.91
C ASP A 15 -77.26 -9.56 -1.34
N ILE A 16 -77.54 -8.85 -0.24
CA ILE A 16 -76.54 -8.02 0.46
C ILE A 16 -75.38 -8.87 0.98
N LEU A 17 -75.67 -10.06 1.53
CA LEU A 17 -74.66 -10.96 2.09
C LEU A 17 -73.77 -11.54 0.97
N ILE A 18 -74.35 -11.89 -0.18
CA ILE A 18 -73.61 -12.36 -1.37
C ILE A 18 -72.73 -11.24 -1.94
N ILE A 19 -73.26 -10.03 -2.11
CA ILE A 19 -72.48 -8.88 -2.59
C ILE A 19 -71.34 -8.57 -1.61
N GLY A 20 -71.62 -8.59 -0.30
CA GLY A 20 -70.60 -8.43 0.74
C GLY A 20 -69.52 -9.51 0.67
N ALA A 21 -69.91 -10.77 0.46
CA ALA A 21 -68.96 -11.87 0.30
C ALA A 21 -68.10 -11.73 -0.97
N ILE A 22 -68.68 -11.29 -2.09
CA ILE A 22 -67.93 -11.03 -3.33
C ILE A 22 -66.93 -9.88 -3.12
N ILE A 23 -67.36 -8.77 -2.52
CA ILE A 23 -66.48 -7.64 -2.20
C ILE A 23 -65.34 -8.10 -1.27
N PHE A 24 -65.66 -8.89 -0.25
CA PHE A 24 -64.66 -9.43 0.67
C PHE A 24 -63.66 -10.35 -0.04
N VAL A 25 -64.11 -11.24 -0.92
CA VAL A 25 -63.24 -12.12 -1.74
C VAL A 25 -62.38 -11.30 -2.70
N VAL A 26 -62.92 -10.24 -3.32
CA VAL A 26 -62.17 -9.34 -4.22
C VAL A 26 -61.11 -8.55 -3.45
N ILE A 27 -61.41 -8.10 -2.22
CA ILE A 27 -60.43 -7.44 -1.34
C ILE A 27 -59.35 -8.42 -0.88
N LEU A 28 -59.72 -9.66 -0.56
CA LEU A 28 -58.81 -10.69 -0.05
C LEU A 28 -57.90 -11.27 -1.15
N LEU A 29 -58.41 -11.42 -2.38
CA LEU A 29 -57.62 -11.86 -3.54
C LEU A 29 -56.85 -10.72 -4.20
N ASN A 30 -57.30 -9.47 -4.05
CA ASN A 30 -56.70 -8.27 -4.61
C ASN A 30 -56.15 -8.45 -6.06
N PRO A 31 -56.97 -8.94 -7.01
CA PRO A 31 -56.49 -9.41 -8.32
C PRO A 31 -55.84 -8.33 -9.20
N TRP A 32 -55.94 -7.06 -8.79
CA TRP A 32 -55.39 -5.90 -9.51
C TRP A 32 -54.57 -4.96 -8.63
N ASN A 33 -54.23 -5.33 -7.39
CA ASN A 33 -53.50 -4.45 -6.45
C ASN A 33 -54.14 -3.06 -6.22
N LEU A 34 -55.44 -2.90 -6.43
CA LEU A 34 -56.15 -1.60 -6.38
C LEU A 34 -56.36 -1.06 -4.96
N PHE A 35 -56.30 -1.91 -3.93
CA PHE A 35 -56.56 -1.52 -2.54
C PHE A 35 -55.40 -1.92 -1.63
N GLY A 36 -54.57 -0.95 -1.24
CA GLY A 36 -53.72 -1.08 -0.04
C GLY A 36 -52.29 -1.56 -0.23
N GLY A 37 -51.80 -1.74 -1.47
CA GLY A 37 -50.37 -1.64 -1.72
C GLY A 37 -50.02 -0.16 -1.84
N GLY A 38 -49.64 0.51 -0.74
CA GLY A 38 -48.91 1.76 -0.89
C GLY A 38 -47.82 1.54 -1.94
N ILE A 39 -47.58 2.52 -2.81
CA ILE A 39 -46.48 2.48 -3.78
C ILE A 39 -45.19 2.34 -2.96
N LYS A 40 -44.85 1.11 -2.57
CA LYS A 40 -43.49 0.69 -2.39
C LYS A 40 -42.99 0.76 -3.81
N LEU A 41 -42.13 1.73 -4.08
CA LEU A 41 -41.23 1.64 -5.22
C LEU A 41 -40.70 0.21 -5.19
N GLN A 42 -41.22 -0.65 -6.07
CA GLN A 42 -40.48 -1.85 -6.41
C GLN A 42 -39.14 -1.32 -6.89
N ASN A 43 -38.06 -1.85 -6.34
CA ASN A 43 -36.74 -1.68 -6.95
C ASN A 43 -36.88 -2.24 -8.37
N THR A 44 -37.26 -1.40 -9.33
CA THR A 44 -37.17 -1.68 -10.74
C THR A 44 -35.69 -1.90 -10.99
N ALA A 45 -35.35 -3.08 -11.49
CA ALA A 45 -33.99 -3.62 -11.55
C ALA A 45 -33.00 -2.80 -12.41
N ASN A 46 -33.43 -1.67 -12.99
CA ASN A 46 -32.61 -0.78 -13.80
C ASN A 46 -33.02 0.69 -13.54
N ASN A 47 -32.57 1.27 -12.44
CA ASN A 47 -32.57 2.73 -12.29
C ASN A 47 -31.14 3.22 -12.47
N VAL A 48 -30.77 3.57 -13.71
CA VAL A 48 -29.72 4.55 -13.94
C VAL A 48 -30.26 5.87 -13.42
N THR A 49 -29.80 6.33 -12.25
CA THR A 49 -30.43 7.47 -11.59
C THR A 49 -30.04 8.81 -12.22
N ALA A 50 -28.82 8.92 -12.76
CA ALA A 50 -28.37 10.00 -13.63
C ALA A 50 -27.03 9.67 -14.31
N ILE A 51 -26.81 10.21 -15.51
CA ILE A 51 -25.48 10.36 -16.13
C ILE A 51 -25.12 11.84 -15.97
N LYS A 52 -24.24 12.16 -15.01
CA LYS A 52 -23.94 13.55 -14.62
C LYS A 52 -22.96 14.23 -15.57
N GLU A 53 -21.95 13.48 -16.03
CA GLU A 53 -20.90 13.88 -16.96
C GLU A 53 -20.55 12.65 -17.83
N ILE A 54 -19.99 12.87 -19.03
CA ILE A 54 -19.52 11.77 -19.90
C ILE A 54 -18.49 10.96 -19.10
N GLY A 55 -18.85 9.75 -18.67
CA GLY A 55 -17.96 8.85 -17.94
C GLY A 55 -18.36 8.53 -16.50
N GLN A 56 -19.44 9.06 -15.93
CA GLN A 56 -19.90 8.64 -14.59
C GLN A 56 -21.24 7.91 -14.64
N LEU A 57 -21.33 6.77 -13.97
CA LEU A 57 -22.56 5.98 -13.81
C LEU A 57 -22.96 5.95 -12.35
N ILE A 58 -24.03 6.69 -12.01
CA ILE A 58 -24.61 6.66 -10.66
C ILE A 58 -25.61 5.50 -10.60
N THR A 59 -25.37 4.58 -9.68
CA THR A 59 -26.16 3.34 -9.52
C THR A 59 -26.71 3.14 -8.13
N ALA A 60 -26.31 3.95 -7.15
CA ALA A 60 -26.97 3.97 -5.85
C ALA A 60 -27.14 5.40 -5.36
N GLU A 61 -28.30 5.68 -4.79
CA GLU A 61 -28.59 6.94 -4.13
C GLU A 61 -29.14 6.66 -2.74
N TYR A 62 -28.52 7.27 -1.74
CA TYR A 62 -28.98 7.28 -0.37
C TYR A 62 -29.60 8.64 -0.08
N TYR A 63 -30.86 8.67 0.35
CA TYR A 63 -31.52 9.88 0.83
C TYR A 63 -31.63 9.81 2.34
N GLY A 64 -31.18 10.87 3.02
CA GLY A 64 -31.15 10.90 4.46
C GLY A 64 -31.40 12.29 5.04
N GLU A 65 -31.66 12.30 6.34
CA GLU A 65 -31.71 13.50 7.16
C GLU A 65 -30.61 13.39 8.22
N ALA A 66 -29.75 14.41 8.31
CA ALA A 66 -28.74 14.54 9.33
C ALA A 66 -29.01 15.79 10.16
N ILE A 67 -29.10 15.61 11.47
CA ILE A 67 -29.21 16.71 12.42
C ILE A 67 -27.83 16.92 13.03
N ALA A 68 -27.36 18.16 13.03
CA ALA A 68 -26.13 18.50 13.72
C ALA A 68 -26.21 19.86 14.42
N THR A 69 -25.45 19.96 15.51
CA THR A 69 -25.20 21.22 16.19
C THR A 69 -23.80 21.73 15.91
N TYR A 70 -23.57 23.03 16.12
CA TYR A 70 -22.26 23.63 15.95
C TYR A 70 -21.21 23.02 16.88
N ASP A 71 -21.59 22.77 18.14
CA ASP A 71 -20.77 22.03 19.09
C ASP A 71 -20.31 20.68 18.55
N GLN A 72 -21.23 19.93 17.93
CA GLN A 72 -20.88 18.64 17.32
C GLN A 72 -19.89 18.80 16.17
N SER A 73 -20.07 19.83 15.33
CA SER A 73 -19.21 20.08 14.17
C SER A 73 -17.80 20.53 14.55
N VAL A 74 -17.67 21.37 15.60
CA VAL A 74 -16.37 21.83 16.12
C VAL A 74 -15.63 20.68 16.80
N LEU A 75 -16.36 19.81 17.51
CA LEU A 75 -15.79 18.64 18.18
C LEU A 75 -15.59 17.45 17.23
N LYS A 76 -16.15 17.46 16.02
CA LYS A 76 -16.12 16.35 15.06
C LYS A 76 -16.63 15.02 15.63
N LEU A 77 -17.80 15.02 16.26
CA LEU A 77 -18.38 13.81 16.89
C LEU A 77 -18.73 12.65 15.93
N ILE A 78 -18.58 12.81 14.60
CA ILE A 78 -18.84 11.72 13.64
C ILE A 78 -17.82 10.59 13.82
N GLU A 79 -16.61 10.96 14.25
CA GLU A 79 -15.47 10.09 14.48
C GLU A 79 -15.57 9.37 15.84
N GLU A 80 -16.73 9.40 16.54
CA GLU A 80 -16.91 8.86 17.90
C GLU A 80 -16.58 7.36 18.05
N GLU A 81 -17.09 6.55 17.11
CA GLU A 81 -16.80 5.11 17.04
C GLU A 81 -15.33 4.89 16.66
N ASP A 82 -14.84 5.63 15.65
CA ASP A 82 -13.45 5.56 15.21
C ASP A 82 -12.47 5.91 16.34
N ILE A 83 -12.80 6.87 17.21
CA ILE A 83 -11.95 7.27 18.34
C ILE A 83 -11.91 6.19 19.41
N SER A 84 -13.02 5.50 19.66
CA SER A 84 -13.07 4.42 20.66
C SER A 84 -12.28 3.21 20.16
N ASP A 85 -12.41 2.85 18.89
CA ASP A 85 -11.67 1.77 18.27
C ASP A 85 -10.17 2.09 18.17
N GLN A 86 -9.81 3.29 17.70
CA GLN A 86 -8.43 3.77 17.72
C GLN A 86 -7.84 3.77 19.12
N ALA A 87 -8.63 4.16 20.13
CA ALA A 87 -8.19 4.13 21.52
C ALA A 87 -7.98 2.72 22.04
N ASN A 88 -8.84 1.76 21.67
CA ASN A 88 -8.68 0.35 22.00
C ASN A 88 -7.43 -0.24 21.35
N ASP A 89 -7.19 0.03 20.07
CA ASP A 89 -5.98 -0.42 19.36
C ASP A 89 -4.71 0.16 19.99
N ILE A 90 -4.69 1.47 20.25
CA ILE A 90 -3.57 2.12 20.93
C ILE A 90 -3.39 1.55 22.35
N PHE A 91 -4.47 1.25 23.06
CA PHE A 91 -4.40 0.67 24.40
C PHE A 91 -3.86 -0.76 24.39
N ARG A 92 -4.27 -1.59 23.43
CA ARG A 92 -3.70 -2.94 23.21
C ARG A 92 -2.22 -2.86 22.90
N ASP A 93 -1.83 -1.96 22.00
CA ASP A 93 -0.42 -1.71 21.69
C ASP A 93 0.37 -1.28 22.94
N MET A 94 -0.20 -0.42 23.80
CA MET A 94 0.43 -0.02 25.06
C MET A 94 0.61 -1.18 26.04
N LYS A 95 -0.37 -2.08 26.14
CA LYS A 95 -0.26 -3.30 26.96
C LYS A 95 0.82 -4.22 26.41
N GLN A 96 0.85 -4.44 25.09
CA GLN A 96 1.87 -5.25 24.44
C GLN A 96 3.27 -4.70 24.70
N TYR A 97 3.44 -3.39 24.55
CA TYR A 97 4.67 -2.71 24.90
C TYR A 97 5.07 -2.92 26.37
N ALA A 98 4.13 -2.77 27.29
CA ALA A 98 4.38 -3.03 28.70
C ALA A 98 4.80 -4.48 28.99
N LEU A 99 4.23 -5.46 28.27
CA LEU A 99 4.61 -6.86 28.34
C LEU A 99 6.02 -7.09 27.78
N ASP A 100 6.35 -6.53 26.62
CA ASP A 100 7.67 -6.68 25.99
C ASP A 100 8.77 -6.15 26.92
N VAL A 101 8.56 -4.97 27.51
CA VAL A 101 9.45 -4.39 28.52
C VAL A 101 9.56 -5.31 29.75
N HIS A 102 8.46 -5.95 30.17
CA HIS A 102 8.49 -6.89 31.28
C HIS A 102 9.36 -8.11 30.97
N LEU A 103 9.22 -8.68 29.76
CA LEU A 103 9.96 -9.86 29.29
C LEU A 103 11.45 -9.57 29.09
N GLU A 104 11.80 -8.40 28.55
CA GLU A 104 13.20 -7.96 28.42
C GLU A 104 13.88 -7.88 29.79
N GLY A 105 13.20 -7.32 30.79
CA GLY A 105 13.70 -7.26 32.17
C GLY A 105 13.91 -8.63 32.83
N LEU A 106 13.28 -9.69 32.32
CA LEU A 106 13.53 -11.06 32.76
C LEU A 106 14.76 -11.67 32.07
N LYS A 107 14.92 -11.46 30.75
CA LYS A 107 16.08 -11.94 29.98
C LYS A 107 17.40 -11.37 30.49
N GLU A 108 17.44 -10.10 30.87
CA GLU A 108 18.65 -9.49 31.46
C GLU A 108 19.10 -10.19 32.75
N LYS A 109 18.17 -10.69 33.57
CA LYS A 109 18.51 -11.39 34.82
C LYS A 109 19.13 -12.76 34.58
N GLU A 110 18.70 -13.46 33.53
CA GLU A 110 19.33 -14.73 33.11
C GLU A 110 20.76 -14.50 32.60
N VAL A 111 21.00 -13.39 31.88
CA VAL A 111 22.33 -13.05 31.33
C VAL A 111 23.32 -12.60 32.42
N ILE A 112 22.86 -12.00 33.52
CA ILE A 112 23.71 -11.51 34.63
C ILE A 112 24.14 -12.64 35.59
N GLY A 113 23.67 -13.88 35.40
CA GLY A 113 24.32 -15.06 36.01
C GLY A 113 24.12 -15.22 37.52
N GLU A 114 22.95 -14.88 38.07
CA GLU A 114 22.52 -15.52 39.32
C GLU A 114 22.11 -16.95 38.99
N VAL A 115 23.07 -17.88 39.10
CA VAL A 115 22.86 -19.33 38.96
C VAL A 115 21.89 -19.78 40.06
N GLN A 116 20.60 -19.82 39.75
CA GLN A 116 19.67 -20.67 40.48
C GLN A 116 19.63 -22.03 39.79
N GLU A 117 20.00 -23.08 40.54
CA GLU A 117 20.07 -24.45 40.06
C GLU A 117 18.75 -24.90 39.39
N GLU A 118 18.81 -25.09 38.08
CA GLU A 118 17.69 -25.53 37.26
C GLU A 118 17.30 -26.98 37.58
N LYS A 119 16.11 -27.18 38.14
CA LYS A 119 15.37 -28.43 37.95
C LYS A 119 14.68 -28.40 36.59
N LYS A 120 15.30 -29.04 35.61
CA LYS A 120 14.73 -29.35 34.29
C LYS A 120 13.34 -29.99 34.39
N LYS A 121 12.29 -29.31 33.92
CA LYS A 121 11.10 -29.95 33.31
C LYS A 121 10.40 -29.00 32.33
N GLY A 122 10.18 -29.50 31.10
CA GLY A 122 8.98 -29.27 30.30
C GLY A 122 8.82 -27.91 29.61
N PHE A 123 8.85 -27.94 28.28
CA PHE A 123 8.45 -26.87 27.39
C PHE A 123 7.00 -26.40 27.71
N PHE A 124 6.84 -25.09 27.93
CA PHE A 124 5.60 -24.31 28.14
C PHE A 124 4.72 -24.62 29.37
N SER A 125 5.13 -24.12 30.55
CA SER A 125 4.17 -23.70 31.59
C SER A 125 4.73 -22.47 32.32
N PHE A 126 4.03 -21.33 32.26
CA PHE A 126 4.44 -20.04 32.86
C PHE A 126 4.45 -19.99 34.40
N ASN A 127 4.27 -21.13 35.09
CA ASN A 127 4.09 -21.19 36.55
C ASN A 127 5.38 -21.08 37.41
N TRP A 128 6.52 -20.60 36.88
CA TRP A 128 7.79 -20.59 37.62
C TRP A 128 8.47 -19.21 37.75
N LEU A 129 7.73 -18.10 37.61
CA LEU A 129 8.30 -16.78 37.87
C LEU A 129 8.56 -16.56 39.38
N PRO A 130 9.82 -16.32 39.80
CA PRO A 130 10.15 -16.12 41.19
C PRO A 130 9.60 -14.80 41.71
N TRP A 131 9.10 -14.85 42.95
CA TRP A 131 8.52 -13.74 43.69
C TRP A 131 9.50 -12.56 43.80
N VAL A 132 9.16 -11.42 43.21
CA VAL A 132 9.92 -10.17 43.39
C VAL A 132 9.14 -9.25 44.33
N SER A 133 9.50 -9.31 45.61
CA SER A 133 9.01 -8.35 46.59
C SER A 133 9.68 -6.97 46.38
N LYS A 134 8.83 -5.96 46.08
CA LYS A 134 9.11 -4.52 45.91
C LYS A 134 10.00 -4.12 44.71
N PRO A 135 9.61 -3.13 43.88
CA PRO A 135 10.46 -2.63 42.82
C PRO A 135 11.58 -1.74 43.38
N LYS A 136 12.82 -1.99 42.95
CA LYS A 136 13.97 -1.10 43.19
C LYS A 136 13.89 0.14 42.30
N LYS A 137 14.50 1.21 42.79
CA LYS A 137 14.68 2.55 42.15
C LYS A 137 15.10 2.46 40.67
N GLU A 138 15.86 1.44 40.33
CA GLU A 138 16.41 1.10 39.00
C GLU A 138 15.35 0.97 37.89
N PHE A 139 14.13 0.50 38.16
CA PHE A 139 13.11 0.38 37.10
C PHE A 139 12.42 1.72 36.82
N LYS A 140 12.17 2.54 37.86
CA LYS A 140 11.68 3.91 37.66
C LYS A 140 12.68 4.71 36.83
N GLU A 141 13.98 4.50 37.08
CA GLU A 141 15.07 5.02 36.27
C GLU A 141 15.01 4.48 34.82
N LYS A 142 14.72 3.19 34.57
CA LYS A 142 14.50 2.66 33.18
C LYS A 142 13.30 3.29 32.45
N LEU A 143 12.23 3.64 33.16
CA LEU A 143 11.09 4.37 32.59
C LEU A 143 11.40 5.85 32.32
N GLU A 144 12.19 6.47 33.20
CA GLU A 144 12.77 7.80 32.98
C GLU A 144 13.75 7.79 31.79
N GLN A 145 14.36 6.64 31.52
CA GLN A 145 15.25 6.38 30.40
C GLN A 145 14.52 6.07 29.09
N ILE A 146 13.23 5.71 28.99
CA ILE A 146 12.59 5.46 27.68
C ILE A 146 12.59 6.73 26.83
N SER A 147 13.23 6.68 25.64
CA SER A 147 13.13 7.61 24.50
C SER A 147 12.12 8.72 24.65
N GLU A 148 12.48 10.01 24.81
CA GLU A 148 11.48 11.01 24.39
C GLU A 148 11.05 10.74 22.94
N ALA A 149 11.95 10.23 22.09
CA ALA A 149 11.69 9.74 20.73
C ALA A 149 11.22 8.25 20.64
N ASP A 150 11.53 7.38 21.61
CA ASP A 150 11.18 5.94 21.60
C ASP A 150 9.88 5.59 22.31
N SER A 151 9.26 6.52 23.05
CA SER A 151 7.89 6.30 23.49
C SER A 151 6.99 6.40 22.27
N MET A 152 6.93 5.29 21.52
CA MET A 152 6.11 5.09 20.31
C MET A 152 4.68 5.57 20.52
N PHE A 153 4.22 5.63 21.78
CA PHE A 153 2.92 6.07 22.22
C PHE A 153 2.81 7.55 22.58
N TYR A 154 3.86 8.25 23.04
CA TYR A 154 3.72 9.65 23.49
C TYR A 154 3.34 10.60 22.36
N TYR A 155 3.85 10.33 21.14
CA TYR A 155 3.47 11.07 19.94
C TYR A 155 2.27 10.48 19.21
N LYS A 156 1.83 9.26 19.57
CA LYS A 156 0.55 8.76 19.06
C LYS A 156 -0.56 9.65 19.63
N PRO A 157 -1.46 10.18 18.76
CA PRO A 157 -2.65 10.89 19.22
C PRO A 157 -3.41 10.05 20.26
N LEU A 158 -4.13 10.69 21.18
CA LEU A 158 -4.98 10.06 22.22
C LEU A 158 -4.27 9.35 23.38
N SER A 159 -3.01 8.93 23.25
CA SER A 159 -2.31 8.17 24.29
C SER A 159 -2.39 8.73 25.71
N PRO A 160 -2.15 10.05 25.95
CA PRO A 160 -2.28 10.60 27.30
C PRO A 160 -3.71 10.56 27.83
N GLU A 161 -4.69 10.75 26.95
CA GLU A 161 -6.10 10.75 27.30
C GLU A 161 -6.57 9.33 27.64
N ILE A 162 -6.13 8.32 26.87
CA ILE A 162 -6.40 6.89 27.11
C ILE A 162 -5.96 6.49 28.52
N LEU A 163 -4.71 6.81 28.89
CA LEU A 163 -4.20 6.50 30.22
C LEU A 163 -4.91 7.32 31.31
N GLY A 164 -5.25 8.58 31.04
CA GLY A 164 -6.05 9.41 31.94
C GLY A 164 -7.40 8.75 32.24
N PHE A 165 -8.13 8.34 31.20
CA PHE A 165 -9.39 7.63 31.30
C PHE A 165 -9.24 6.28 32.04
N TYR A 166 -8.27 5.48 31.63
CA TYR A 166 -8.04 4.14 32.17
C TYR A 166 -7.68 4.14 33.66
N PHE A 167 -7.07 5.21 34.18
CA PHE A 167 -6.78 5.35 35.61
C PHE A 167 -7.73 6.30 36.36
N ASP A 168 -8.77 6.81 35.69
CA ASP A 168 -9.68 7.84 36.21
C ASP A 168 -8.93 9.06 36.78
N LYS A 169 -7.92 9.52 36.03
CA LYS A 169 -7.14 10.71 36.34
C LYS A 169 -7.31 11.76 35.26
N ARG A 170 -6.93 12.98 35.58
CA ARG A 170 -6.86 14.06 34.58
C ARG A 170 -5.89 13.65 33.47
N ALA A 171 -6.32 13.74 32.22
CA ALA A 171 -5.43 13.53 31.08
C ALA A 171 -4.19 14.43 31.20
N PRO A 172 -2.98 13.87 31.12
CA PRO A 172 -1.74 14.63 31.09
C PRO A 172 -1.82 15.61 29.92
N LYS A 173 -1.42 16.87 30.15
CA LYS A 173 -1.19 17.79 29.03
C LYS A 173 0.06 17.33 28.28
N SER A 174 0.18 17.68 27.00
CA SER A 174 1.40 17.41 26.19
C SER A 174 2.68 18.04 26.78
N ALA A 175 2.56 18.97 27.72
CA ALA A 175 3.68 19.54 28.48
C ALA A 175 3.94 18.83 29.83
N ASP A 176 3.01 18.01 30.32
CA ASP A 176 3.08 17.32 31.62
C ASP A 176 3.56 15.86 31.45
N LYS A 177 4.81 15.74 31.00
CA LYS A 177 5.48 14.46 30.72
C LYS A 177 5.51 13.53 31.94
N ASN A 178 5.70 14.09 33.14
CA ASN A 178 5.82 13.31 34.38
C ASN A 178 4.51 12.60 34.74
N THR A 179 3.37 13.28 34.59
CA THR A 179 2.06 12.66 34.86
C THR A 179 1.80 11.52 33.88
N TYR A 180 2.11 11.70 32.59
CA TYR A 180 1.99 10.64 31.59
C TYR A 180 2.84 9.41 31.94
N ARG A 181 4.13 9.62 32.25
CA ARG A 181 5.05 8.54 32.64
C ARG A 181 4.54 7.77 33.87
N ASN A 182 4.02 8.47 34.87
CA ASN A 182 3.46 7.83 36.07
C ASN A 182 2.22 6.96 35.76
N LEU A 183 1.39 7.37 34.80
CA LEU A 183 0.24 6.58 34.37
C LEU A 183 0.68 5.36 33.56
N LEU A 184 1.60 5.52 32.62
CA LEU A 184 2.14 4.39 31.84
C LEU A 184 2.83 3.37 32.75
N TRP A 185 3.56 3.85 33.77
CA TRP A 185 4.12 3.00 34.82
C TRP A 185 3.06 2.21 35.57
N SER A 186 1.92 2.83 35.85
CA SER A 186 0.80 2.16 36.52
C SER A 186 0.25 1.03 35.64
N LEU A 187 0.14 1.24 34.33
CA LEU A 187 -0.28 0.21 33.37
C LEU A 187 0.71 -0.95 33.34
N PHE A 188 2.00 -0.64 33.30
CA PHE A 188 3.04 -1.66 33.36
C PHE A 188 2.94 -2.53 34.63
N GLN A 189 2.77 -1.90 35.80
CA GLN A 189 2.64 -2.64 37.07
C GLN A 189 1.42 -3.56 37.04
N GLU A 190 0.33 -3.13 36.42
CA GLU A 190 -0.86 -3.95 36.27
C GLU A 190 -0.64 -5.14 35.34
N VAL A 191 -0.08 -4.92 34.14
CA VAL A 191 0.23 -5.99 33.17
C VAL A 191 1.14 -7.05 33.81
N LYS A 192 2.16 -6.60 34.54
CA LYS A 192 3.06 -7.48 35.30
C LYS A 192 2.33 -8.24 36.41
N ALA A 193 1.44 -7.60 37.15
CA ALA A 193 0.67 -8.28 38.19
C ALA A 193 -0.26 -9.34 37.56
N LYS A 194 -0.89 -9.01 36.42
CA LYS A 194 -1.79 -9.91 35.69
C LYS A 194 -1.09 -11.09 35.04
N SER A 195 0.13 -10.92 34.53
CA SER A 195 0.93 -12.04 34.01
C SER A 195 1.32 -13.05 35.10
N GLN A 196 1.31 -12.62 36.37
CA GLN A 196 1.62 -13.47 37.53
C GLN A 196 0.37 -14.09 38.15
N GLU A 197 -0.77 -13.38 38.11
CA GLU A 197 -2.04 -13.80 38.71
C GLU A 197 -2.84 -14.77 37.81
N LEU A 198 -2.85 -14.51 36.50
CA LEU A 198 -3.69 -15.20 35.53
C LEU A 198 -2.95 -16.38 34.89
N ASN A 199 -3.69 -17.40 34.49
CA ASN A 199 -3.16 -18.45 33.60
C ASN A 199 -3.03 -17.92 32.16
N ASP A 200 -2.30 -18.65 31.31
CA ASP A 200 -1.98 -18.22 29.93
C ASP A 200 -3.22 -17.81 29.12
N ALA A 201 -4.31 -18.58 29.21
CA ALA A 201 -5.54 -18.29 28.48
C ALA A 201 -6.19 -16.98 28.95
N ALA A 202 -6.37 -16.81 30.26
CA ALA A 202 -6.95 -15.61 30.85
C ALA A 202 -6.06 -14.38 30.69
N PHE A 203 -4.73 -14.56 30.70
CA PHE A 203 -3.79 -13.48 30.45
C PHE A 203 -3.84 -13.01 28.99
N ASN A 204 -3.90 -13.94 28.03
CA ASN A 204 -4.07 -13.59 26.62
C ASN A 204 -5.39 -12.85 26.37
N GLU A 205 -6.48 -13.26 27.02
CA GLU A 205 -7.75 -12.54 26.98
C GLU A 205 -7.62 -11.12 27.56
N TYR A 206 -6.94 -10.95 28.69
CA TYR A 206 -6.62 -9.63 29.25
C TYR A 206 -5.79 -8.77 28.28
N MET A 207 -4.81 -9.33 27.58
CA MET A 207 -4.00 -8.59 26.61
C MET A 207 -4.82 -8.12 25.41
N LEU A 208 -5.81 -8.89 24.99
CA LEU A 208 -6.72 -8.54 23.90
C LEU A 208 -7.91 -7.66 24.34
N SER A 209 -8.15 -7.52 25.65
CA SER A 209 -9.31 -6.79 26.15
C SER A 209 -9.28 -5.30 25.78
N ASP A 210 -10.44 -4.73 25.51
CA ASP A 210 -10.62 -3.31 25.20
C ASP A 210 -10.54 -2.42 26.45
N LEU A 211 -10.63 -1.10 26.26
CA LEU A 211 -10.78 -0.16 27.36
C LEU A 211 -12.05 -0.48 28.15
N PRO A 212 -11.98 -0.60 29.48
CA PRO A 212 -13.13 -0.94 30.29
C PRO A 212 -14.14 0.21 30.27
N ILE A 213 -15.41 -0.11 30.09
CA ILE A 213 -16.51 0.81 30.34
C ILE A 213 -16.59 1.05 31.85
N LYS A 214 -16.19 2.24 32.31
CA LYS A 214 -16.15 2.57 33.74
C LYS A 214 -17.38 3.35 34.14
N GLU A 215 -18.19 2.79 35.03
CA GLU A 215 -19.36 3.49 35.60
C GLU A 215 -20.32 4.05 34.53
N GLY A 216 -20.41 3.38 33.37
CA GLY A 216 -21.20 3.85 32.22
C GLY A 216 -20.56 4.95 31.37
N LYS A 217 -19.33 5.37 31.66
CA LYS A 217 -18.56 6.31 30.82
C LYS A 217 -17.82 5.56 29.71
N VAL A 218 -17.93 6.08 28.49
CA VAL A 218 -17.18 5.62 27.31
C VAL A 218 -15.97 6.55 27.08
N PHE A 219 -14.89 6.03 26.52
CA PHE A 219 -13.67 6.81 26.27
C PHE A 219 -13.92 8.07 25.42
N SER A 220 -14.76 7.97 24.40
CA SER A 220 -15.15 9.11 23.55
C SER A 220 -15.72 10.29 24.35
N GLU A 221 -16.59 10.04 25.32
CA GLU A 221 -17.14 11.09 26.20
C GLU A 221 -16.03 11.80 26.98
N PHE A 222 -15.06 11.03 27.49
CA PHE A 222 -13.90 11.58 28.20
C PHE A 222 -13.04 12.45 27.28
N HIS A 223 -12.75 11.97 26.07
CA HIS A 223 -12.02 12.70 25.03
C HIS A 223 -12.66 14.07 24.75
N TYR A 224 -13.97 14.10 24.45
CA TYR A 224 -14.65 15.35 24.13
C TYR A 224 -14.79 16.29 25.33
N ASN A 225 -14.93 15.75 26.55
CA ASN A 225 -14.94 16.56 27.76
C ASN A 225 -13.59 17.27 28.00
N ILE A 226 -12.48 16.72 27.53
CA ILE A 226 -11.18 17.40 27.54
C ILE A 226 -11.14 18.49 26.48
N LYS A 227 -11.52 18.18 25.24
CA LYS A 227 -11.55 19.15 24.12
C LYS A 227 -12.42 20.37 24.45
N LYS A 228 -13.58 20.17 25.06
CA LYS A 228 -14.49 21.25 25.52
C LYS A 228 -13.84 22.22 26.52
N LYS A 229 -12.76 21.82 27.21
CA LYS A 229 -12.04 22.68 28.18
C LYS A 229 -10.95 23.53 27.54
N ASP A 230 -10.60 23.29 26.27
CA ASP A 230 -9.68 24.16 25.53
C ASP A 230 -10.26 25.57 25.42
N LYS A 231 -9.44 26.61 25.62
CA LYS A 231 -9.91 28.00 25.65
C LYS A 231 -10.48 28.44 24.31
N ASP A 232 -9.85 28.01 23.21
CA ASP A 232 -10.24 28.43 21.87
C ASP A 232 -11.56 27.74 21.50
N ILE A 233 -11.65 26.44 21.74
CA ILE A 233 -12.89 25.66 21.55
C ILE A 233 -14.00 26.19 22.47
N LYS A 234 -13.72 26.47 23.75
CA LYS A 234 -14.72 26.99 24.69
C LYS A 234 -15.32 28.33 24.27
N LYS A 235 -14.59 29.15 23.51
CA LYS A 235 -15.12 30.39 22.94
C LYS A 235 -16.10 30.08 21.80
N GLU A 236 -15.76 29.13 20.93
CA GLU A 236 -16.60 28.66 19.83
C GLU A 236 -17.90 28.00 20.34
N LEU A 237 -17.82 27.17 21.40
CA LEU A 237 -18.95 26.48 22.04
C LEU A 237 -19.97 27.41 22.75
N LYS A 238 -19.80 28.73 22.69
CA LYS A 238 -20.84 29.68 23.11
C LYS A 238 -21.86 29.98 22.00
N THR A 239 -21.63 29.41 20.83
CA THR A 239 -22.50 29.53 19.66
C THR A 239 -23.50 28.39 19.67
N ASP A 240 -24.77 28.70 19.91
CA ASP A 240 -25.85 27.72 19.81
C ASP A 240 -26.36 27.75 18.37
N LEU A 241 -26.03 26.73 17.58
CA LEU A 241 -26.58 26.58 16.24
C LEU A 241 -26.91 25.11 15.99
N ALA A 242 -28.15 24.85 15.58
CA ALA A 242 -28.63 23.51 15.25
C ALA A 242 -29.27 23.53 13.85
N ILE A 243 -28.83 22.63 12.97
CA ILE A 243 -29.31 22.52 11.59
C ILE A 243 -29.76 21.09 11.32
N ILE A 244 -30.92 20.94 10.69
CA ILE A 244 -31.32 19.74 10.00
C ILE A 244 -30.89 19.87 8.53
N GLY A 245 -30.03 18.99 8.06
CA GLY A 245 -29.65 18.85 6.66
C GLY A 245 -30.32 17.64 6.03
N ARG A 246 -31.11 17.85 4.98
CA ARG A 246 -31.75 16.80 4.18
C ARG A 246 -31.08 16.76 2.82
N GLY A 247 -30.51 15.61 2.49
CA GLY A 247 -29.62 15.50 1.35
C GLY A 247 -29.62 14.12 0.75
N TRP A 248 -28.68 13.96 -0.18
CA TRP A 248 -28.42 12.70 -0.83
C TRP A 248 -26.93 12.43 -0.92
N VAL A 249 -26.60 11.14 -0.96
CA VAL A 249 -25.28 10.62 -1.28
C VAL A 249 -25.44 9.72 -2.49
N LYS A 250 -24.68 9.99 -3.53
CA LYS A 250 -24.69 9.25 -4.80
C LYS A 250 -23.41 8.47 -4.93
N ALA A 251 -23.53 7.15 -5.03
CA ALA A 251 -22.44 6.25 -5.30
C ALA A 251 -22.62 5.58 -6.66
N GLY A 252 -21.50 5.20 -7.25
CA GLY A 252 -21.49 4.70 -8.61
C GLY A 252 -20.07 4.49 -9.10
N ILE A 253 -19.96 4.35 -10.41
CA ILE A 253 -18.70 4.05 -11.07
C ILE A 253 -18.25 5.27 -11.87
N ASP A 254 -16.97 5.60 -11.73
CA ASP A 254 -16.31 6.64 -12.51
C ASP A 254 -15.44 5.98 -13.58
N PHE A 255 -15.92 5.99 -14.81
CA PHE A 255 -15.24 5.48 -15.99
C PHE A 255 -14.24 6.45 -16.60
N GLY A 256 -13.91 7.57 -15.94
CA GLY A 256 -12.89 8.50 -16.44
C GLY A 256 -11.52 7.86 -16.69
N GLU A 257 -11.22 6.76 -16.00
CA GLU A 257 -9.98 5.98 -16.14
C GLU A 257 -10.14 4.72 -17.00
N LEU A 258 -11.36 4.40 -17.45
CA LEU A 258 -11.62 3.18 -18.22
C LEU A 258 -11.01 3.31 -19.63
N ASN A 259 -10.10 2.40 -19.97
CA ASN A 259 -9.57 2.24 -21.31
C ASN A 259 -9.68 0.77 -21.78
N ASP A 260 -9.26 0.48 -23.01
CA ASP A 260 -9.35 -0.85 -23.62
C ASP A 260 -8.65 -1.96 -22.82
N GLN A 261 -7.68 -1.63 -21.96
CA GLN A 261 -6.99 -2.60 -21.10
C GLN A 261 -7.79 -2.95 -19.84
N ASN A 262 -8.74 -2.10 -19.47
CA ASN A 262 -9.57 -2.27 -18.29
C ASN A 262 -10.85 -3.09 -18.56
N PHE A 263 -11.11 -3.45 -19.82
CA PHE A 263 -12.35 -4.10 -20.24
C PHE A 263 -12.05 -5.39 -21.00
N VAL A 264 -12.58 -6.51 -20.51
CA VAL A 264 -12.47 -7.80 -21.21
C VAL A 264 -13.85 -8.40 -21.34
N TYR A 265 -14.27 -8.65 -22.57
CA TYR A 265 -15.48 -9.41 -22.87
C TYR A 265 -15.09 -10.82 -23.30
N ASP A 266 -15.54 -11.81 -22.53
CA ASP A 266 -15.47 -13.23 -22.85
C ASP A 266 -16.78 -13.62 -23.56
N GLU A 267 -16.71 -13.68 -24.88
CA GLU A 267 -17.85 -13.97 -25.75
C GLU A 267 -18.36 -15.40 -25.59
N ASP A 268 -17.48 -16.37 -25.32
CA ASP A 268 -17.87 -17.77 -25.18
C ASP A 268 -18.73 -17.98 -23.93
N HIS A 269 -18.37 -17.32 -22.83
CA HIS A 269 -19.08 -17.42 -21.56
C HIS A 269 -20.14 -16.34 -21.36
N GLN A 270 -20.13 -15.30 -22.20
CA GLN A 270 -20.96 -14.10 -22.07
C GLN A 270 -20.69 -13.36 -20.74
N ILE A 271 -19.41 -13.23 -20.39
CA ILE A 271 -18.95 -12.60 -19.13
C ILE A 271 -18.15 -11.34 -19.46
N VAL A 272 -18.40 -10.29 -18.70
CA VAL A 272 -17.65 -9.03 -18.79
C VAL A 272 -16.81 -8.85 -17.54
N HIS A 273 -15.53 -8.58 -17.72
CA HIS A 273 -14.60 -8.24 -16.65
C HIS A 273 -14.16 -6.79 -16.77
N ILE A 274 -14.30 -6.04 -15.67
CA ILE A 274 -13.88 -4.65 -15.57
C ILE A 274 -12.79 -4.56 -14.50
N TYR A 275 -11.62 -4.08 -14.89
CA TYR A 275 -10.43 -4.00 -14.04
C TYR A 275 -10.11 -2.56 -13.64
N GLY A 276 -9.77 -2.35 -12.37
CA GLY A 276 -9.27 -1.07 -11.89
C GLY A 276 -10.31 0.03 -11.78
N VAL A 277 -11.58 -0.28 -12.03
CA VAL A 277 -12.70 0.63 -11.77
C VAL A 277 -13.58 0.03 -10.68
N TYR A 278 -13.87 0.82 -9.66
CA TYR A 278 -14.63 0.38 -8.50
C TYR A 278 -15.69 1.41 -8.09
N PRO A 279 -16.78 0.96 -7.46
CA PRO A 279 -17.79 1.86 -6.95
C PRO A 279 -17.20 2.79 -5.88
N LYS A 280 -17.46 4.08 -6.01
CA LYS A 280 -17.08 5.11 -5.04
C LYS A 280 -18.21 6.13 -4.88
N ILE A 281 -18.12 6.96 -3.85
CA ILE A 281 -19.03 8.10 -3.70
C ILE A 281 -18.67 9.12 -4.78
N ILE A 282 -19.59 9.34 -5.71
CA ILE A 282 -19.41 10.25 -6.86
C ILE A 282 -19.78 11.67 -6.45
N SER A 283 -20.84 11.83 -5.67
CA SER A 283 -21.21 13.15 -5.13
C SER A 283 -22.09 13.02 -3.90
N LYS A 284 -22.09 14.07 -3.09
CA LYS A 284 -22.91 14.20 -1.88
C LYS A 284 -23.26 15.67 -1.74
N ASP A 285 -24.51 15.95 -1.37
CA ASP A 285 -24.95 17.31 -1.11
C ASP A 285 -26.18 17.32 -0.19
N ILE A 286 -26.36 18.44 0.50
CA ILE A 286 -27.61 18.80 1.15
C ILE A 286 -28.32 19.75 0.20
N ASN A 287 -29.52 19.34 -0.24
CA ASN A 287 -30.25 20.09 -1.25
C ASN A 287 -30.48 21.53 -0.75
N PRO A 288 -29.94 22.55 -1.42
CA PRO A 288 -30.16 23.94 -1.00
C PRO A 288 -31.59 24.39 -1.29
N TRP A 289 -32.34 23.67 -2.14
CA TRP A 289 -33.68 24.03 -2.56
C TRP A 289 -34.71 22.97 -2.14
N PHE A 290 -35.93 23.47 -1.91
CA PHE A 290 -37.14 22.73 -1.61
C PHE A 290 -37.27 21.45 -2.46
N ILE A 291 -37.51 20.28 -1.86
CA ILE A 291 -37.89 19.07 -2.60
C ILE A 291 -39.36 19.27 -3.04
N PRO A 292 -39.64 19.63 -4.31
CA PRO A 292 -40.94 20.18 -4.68
C PRO A 292 -42.09 19.20 -4.51
N GLU A 293 -41.85 17.90 -4.75
CA GLU A 293 -42.90 16.89 -4.61
C GLU A 293 -43.32 16.66 -3.16
N LYS A 294 -42.47 16.99 -2.18
CA LYS A 294 -42.72 16.73 -0.74
C LYS A 294 -42.92 17.99 0.08
N GLN A 295 -42.66 19.16 -0.49
CA GLN A 295 -42.70 20.45 0.18
C GLN A 295 -41.79 20.58 1.41
N ILE A 296 -40.68 19.84 1.44
CA ILE A 296 -39.75 19.84 2.58
C ILE A 296 -38.52 20.68 2.24
N PRO A 297 -38.11 21.66 3.08
CA PRO A 297 -36.89 22.41 2.87
C PRO A 297 -35.67 21.49 3.05
N GLY A 298 -34.70 21.59 2.14
CA GLY A 298 -33.52 20.75 2.13
C GLY A 298 -32.53 21.06 3.28
N PHE A 299 -32.61 22.24 3.90
CA PHE A 299 -32.07 22.44 5.24
C PHE A 299 -32.99 23.32 6.09
N GLN A 300 -32.94 23.13 7.41
CA GLN A 300 -33.76 23.88 8.36
C GLN A 300 -32.91 24.23 9.58
N ILE A 301 -32.85 25.52 9.93
CA ILE A 301 -32.22 25.97 11.17
C ILE A 301 -33.25 25.80 12.29
N LEU A 302 -32.91 25.00 13.30
CA LEU A 302 -33.75 24.77 14.47
C LEU A 302 -33.50 25.81 15.56
N GLU A 303 -32.23 26.14 15.77
CA GLU A 303 -31.78 27.12 16.78
C GLU A 303 -30.59 27.90 16.25
N SER A 304 -30.52 29.19 16.59
CA SER A 304 -29.41 30.09 16.23
C SER A 304 -29.26 31.20 17.27
N ARG A 305 -28.15 31.18 18.02
CA ARG A 305 -27.71 32.23 18.95
C ARG A 305 -26.21 32.43 18.80
N ASN A 306 -25.79 33.69 18.67
CA ASN A 306 -24.39 34.07 18.42
C ASN A 306 -23.77 33.41 17.15
N ALA A 307 -24.60 32.88 16.26
CA ALA A 307 -24.16 32.20 15.06
C ALA A 307 -24.06 33.16 13.87
N ASN A 308 -23.04 32.96 13.04
CA ASN A 308 -22.86 33.69 11.79
C ASN A 308 -22.89 32.71 10.60
N PHE A 309 -22.77 33.25 9.39
CA PHE A 309 -22.80 32.45 8.16
C PHE A 309 -21.66 31.41 8.07
N GLU A 310 -20.48 31.73 8.59
CA GLU A 310 -19.35 30.78 8.62
C GLU A 310 -19.64 29.59 9.54
N HIS A 311 -20.27 29.83 10.69
CA HIS A 311 -20.73 28.73 11.57
C HIS A 311 -21.74 27.83 10.84
N ALA A 312 -22.68 28.41 10.10
CA ALA A 312 -23.66 27.65 9.32
C ALA A 312 -23.02 26.81 8.20
N LYS A 313 -21.97 27.31 7.54
CA LYS A 313 -21.20 26.51 6.57
C LYS A 313 -20.55 25.30 7.23
N VAL A 314 -19.94 25.48 8.41
CA VAL A 314 -19.28 24.39 9.15
C VAL A 314 -20.31 23.32 9.55
N VAL A 315 -21.46 23.71 10.12
CA VAL A 315 -22.53 22.75 10.45
C VAL A 315 -23.08 22.08 9.20
N LYS A 316 -23.28 22.82 8.10
CA LYS A 316 -23.75 22.25 6.83
C LYS A 316 -22.77 21.17 6.32
N GLN A 317 -21.48 21.48 6.28
CA GLN A 317 -20.46 20.51 5.84
C GLN A 317 -20.49 19.27 6.73
N TYR A 318 -20.56 19.46 8.04
CA TYR A 318 -20.63 18.35 8.99
C TYR A 318 -21.93 17.52 8.84
N CYS A 319 -23.06 18.11 8.48
CA CYS A 319 -24.26 17.35 8.10
C CYS A 319 -24.04 16.54 6.80
N ILE A 320 -23.29 17.06 5.82
CA ILE A 320 -22.93 16.31 4.59
C ILE A 320 -22.07 15.10 4.97
N ASP A 321 -21.08 15.30 5.84
CA ASP A 321 -20.19 14.23 6.31
C ASP A 321 -20.97 13.17 7.12
N LYS A 322 -21.95 13.58 7.94
CA LYS A 322 -22.88 12.64 8.61
C LYS A 322 -23.68 11.82 7.61
N LEU A 323 -24.26 12.46 6.59
CA LEU A 323 -25.03 11.78 5.56
C LEU A 323 -24.17 10.76 4.80
N GLU A 324 -22.92 11.11 4.51
CA GLU A 324 -21.95 10.20 3.91
C GLU A 324 -21.68 8.99 4.79
N LYS A 325 -21.39 9.19 6.09
CA LYS A 325 -21.17 8.08 7.03
C LYS A 325 -22.40 7.17 7.11
N MET A 326 -23.59 7.74 7.27
CA MET A 326 -24.86 7.00 7.28
C MET A 326 -25.10 6.23 5.97
N ALA A 327 -24.70 6.78 4.82
CA ALA A 327 -24.79 6.11 3.54
C ALA A 327 -23.82 4.93 3.42
N LEU A 328 -22.58 5.10 3.91
CA LEU A 328 -21.57 4.04 3.97
C LEU A 328 -22.04 2.89 4.88
N GLU A 329 -22.54 3.20 6.09
CA GLU A 329 -23.12 2.22 7.01
C GLU A 329 -24.32 1.48 6.42
N ALA A 330 -25.13 2.18 5.60
CA ALA A 330 -26.24 1.58 4.87
C ALA A 330 -25.80 0.71 3.67
N GLY A 331 -24.49 0.57 3.45
CA GLY A 331 -23.92 -0.24 2.39
C GLY A 331 -24.10 0.34 0.99
N ILE A 332 -24.03 1.68 0.84
CA ILE A 332 -24.24 2.33 -0.46
C ILE A 332 -23.23 1.87 -1.52
N ILE A 333 -22.01 1.51 -1.13
CA ILE A 333 -20.95 1.06 -2.04
C ILE A 333 -21.26 -0.33 -2.59
N GLU A 334 -21.67 -1.27 -1.74
CA GLU A 334 -22.08 -2.62 -2.12
C GLU A 334 -23.34 -2.59 -2.99
N GLN A 335 -24.27 -1.69 -2.64
CA GLN A 335 -25.46 -1.44 -3.46
C GLN A 335 -25.09 -0.86 -4.83
N ALA A 336 -24.17 0.10 -4.88
CA ALA A 336 -23.66 0.66 -6.12
C ALA A 336 -22.96 -0.41 -6.96
N GLU A 337 -22.15 -1.28 -6.35
CA GLU A 337 -21.50 -2.39 -7.06
C GLU A 337 -22.53 -3.30 -7.71
N ARG A 338 -23.49 -3.78 -6.92
CA ARG A 338 -24.53 -4.71 -7.39
C ARG A 338 -25.36 -4.09 -8.51
N GLN A 339 -25.80 -2.84 -8.34
CA GLN A 339 -26.60 -2.15 -9.35
C GLN A 339 -25.79 -1.81 -10.59
N SER A 340 -24.50 -1.50 -10.44
CA SER A 340 -23.59 -1.31 -11.57
C SER A 340 -23.39 -2.60 -12.36
N LYS A 341 -23.23 -3.75 -11.71
CA LYS A 341 -23.12 -5.05 -12.40
C LYS A 341 -24.33 -5.29 -13.29
N GLU A 342 -25.54 -5.14 -12.74
CA GLU A 342 -26.78 -5.32 -13.52
C GLU A 342 -26.95 -4.27 -14.62
N THR A 343 -26.65 -3.01 -14.34
CA THR A 343 -26.77 -1.94 -15.33
C THR A 343 -25.82 -2.17 -16.51
N ILE A 344 -24.56 -2.52 -16.22
CA ILE A 344 -23.55 -2.79 -17.24
C ILE A 344 -23.88 -4.06 -18.01
N LYS A 345 -24.35 -5.11 -17.32
CA LYS A 345 -24.84 -6.36 -17.94
C LYS A 345 -25.90 -6.07 -18.99
N ASN A 346 -26.93 -5.29 -18.62
CA ASN A 346 -28.02 -4.92 -19.51
C ASN A 346 -27.54 -4.01 -20.65
N PHE A 347 -26.70 -3.03 -20.36
CA PHE A 347 -26.14 -2.12 -21.36
C PHE A 347 -25.33 -2.88 -22.43
N ILE A 348 -24.41 -3.74 -22.01
CA ILE A 348 -23.57 -4.50 -22.94
C ILE A 348 -24.41 -5.53 -23.70
N SER A 349 -25.43 -6.14 -23.07
CA SER A 349 -26.34 -7.06 -23.77
C SER A 349 -27.07 -6.37 -24.92
N LEU A 350 -27.51 -5.12 -24.71
CA LEU A 350 -28.12 -4.32 -25.76
C LEU A 350 -27.13 -3.95 -26.88
N LEU A 351 -25.86 -3.71 -26.54
CA LEU A 351 -24.83 -3.35 -27.52
C LEU A 351 -24.37 -4.55 -28.36
N THR A 352 -24.19 -5.72 -27.75
CA THR A 352 -23.69 -6.92 -28.44
C THR A 352 -24.81 -7.72 -29.11
N GLY A 353 -26.05 -7.53 -28.68
CA GLY A 353 -27.20 -8.35 -29.08
C GLY A 353 -27.23 -9.73 -28.43
N ASN A 354 -26.27 -10.04 -27.55
CA ASN A 354 -26.19 -11.30 -26.81
C ASN A 354 -26.48 -11.05 -25.32
N GLU A 355 -27.13 -12.00 -24.65
CA GLU A 355 -27.36 -11.90 -23.21
C GLU A 355 -26.06 -12.09 -22.44
N ILE A 356 -25.56 -11.02 -21.81
CA ILE A 356 -24.44 -11.08 -20.87
C ILE A 356 -24.93 -11.75 -19.60
N LYS A 357 -24.25 -12.82 -19.16
CA LYS A 357 -24.61 -13.57 -17.95
C LYS A 357 -24.16 -12.85 -16.68
N GLU A 358 -22.89 -12.40 -16.67
CA GLU A 358 -22.24 -11.86 -15.49
C GLU A 358 -21.31 -10.68 -15.81
N VAL A 359 -21.18 -9.78 -14.84
CA VAL A 359 -20.21 -8.68 -14.85
C VAL A 359 -19.40 -8.74 -13.56
N HIS A 360 -18.07 -8.82 -13.68
CA HIS A 360 -17.14 -8.88 -12.56
C HIS A 360 -16.30 -7.61 -12.48
N PHE A 361 -16.33 -6.95 -11.33
CA PHE A 361 -15.38 -5.89 -10.98
C PHE A 361 -14.20 -6.49 -10.25
N HIS A 362 -13.00 -6.26 -10.77
CA HIS A 362 -11.77 -6.75 -10.17
C HIS A 362 -11.12 -5.66 -9.32
N ASN A 363 -11.42 -5.68 -8.02
CA ASN A 363 -10.83 -4.82 -7.00
C ASN A 363 -9.51 -5.40 -6.50
N ASP A 364 -8.47 -5.27 -7.30
CA ASP A 364 -7.15 -5.73 -6.91
C ASP A 364 -6.53 -4.80 -5.84
N PRO A 365 -6.07 -5.33 -4.68
CA PRO A 365 -5.34 -4.56 -3.68
C PRO A 365 -4.21 -3.72 -4.27
N ILE A 366 -3.47 -4.25 -5.26
CA ILE A 366 -2.36 -3.54 -5.88
C ILE A 366 -2.84 -2.26 -6.55
N THR A 367 -3.94 -2.32 -7.32
CA THR A 367 -4.48 -1.18 -8.06
C THR A 367 -4.97 -0.11 -7.10
N ARG A 368 -5.64 -0.50 -6.01
CA ARG A 368 -6.11 0.45 -5.00
C ARG A 368 -4.97 1.25 -4.36
N ILE A 369 -3.89 0.57 -4.00
CA ILE A 369 -2.73 1.22 -3.37
C ILE A 369 -1.98 2.07 -4.39
N THR A 370 -1.80 1.57 -5.61
CA THR A 370 -1.03 2.29 -6.62
C THR A 370 -1.75 3.52 -7.13
N ASN A 371 -3.09 3.51 -7.22
CA ASN A 371 -3.84 4.71 -7.63
C ASN A 371 -3.62 5.85 -6.62
N ARG A 372 -3.65 5.56 -5.31
CA ARG A 372 -3.34 6.56 -4.27
C ARG A 372 -1.94 7.15 -4.42
N ILE A 373 -0.95 6.30 -4.70
CA ILE A 373 0.44 6.71 -4.95
C ILE A 373 0.58 7.51 -6.25
N PHE A 374 -0.21 7.21 -7.27
CA PHE A 374 -0.14 7.92 -8.56
C PHE A 374 -0.77 9.31 -8.47
N ASP A 375 -1.76 9.49 -7.62
CA ASP A 375 -2.40 10.78 -7.35
C ASP A 375 -1.41 11.78 -6.72
N ASP A 376 -0.59 11.35 -5.76
CA ASP A 376 0.40 12.21 -5.09
C ASP A 376 1.83 12.10 -5.65
N ARG A 377 2.07 11.11 -6.52
CA ARG A 377 3.37 10.74 -7.11
C ARG A 377 4.45 10.46 -6.06
N TYR A 378 4.06 9.97 -4.91
CA TYR A 378 4.94 9.75 -3.76
C TYR A 378 4.71 8.37 -3.16
N VAL A 379 5.82 7.66 -2.92
CA VAL A 379 5.81 6.38 -2.20
C VAL A 379 6.38 6.63 -0.81
N SER A 380 5.51 6.51 0.20
CA SER A 380 5.91 6.52 1.61
C SER A 380 6.61 5.22 2.01
N PHE A 381 7.19 5.19 3.22
CA PHE A 381 7.81 3.97 3.73
C PHE A 381 6.80 2.84 3.97
N GLU A 382 5.61 3.16 4.49
CA GLU A 382 4.55 2.16 4.74
C GLU A 382 3.96 1.63 3.43
N GLU A 383 3.79 2.48 2.42
CA GLU A 383 3.38 2.04 1.08
C GLU A 383 4.43 1.16 0.43
N ALA A 384 5.72 1.51 0.55
CA ALA A 384 6.82 0.68 0.06
C ALA A 384 6.82 -0.70 0.73
N LYS A 385 6.61 -0.77 2.05
CA LYS A 385 6.47 -2.03 2.80
C LYS A 385 5.30 -2.86 2.28
N LEU A 386 4.16 -2.23 2.02
CA LEU A 386 2.97 -2.91 1.51
C LEU A 386 3.17 -3.42 0.09
N LEU A 387 3.78 -2.61 -0.80
CA LEU A 387 4.14 -2.99 -2.16
C LEU A 387 5.13 -4.18 -2.18
N ASP A 388 6.10 -4.20 -1.25
CA ASP A 388 7.06 -5.29 -1.09
C ASP A 388 6.38 -6.63 -0.78
N SER A 389 5.20 -6.61 -0.16
CA SER A 389 4.40 -7.82 0.08
C SER A 389 3.44 -8.18 -1.06
N ILE A 390 2.79 -7.19 -1.67
CA ILE A 390 1.71 -7.40 -2.65
C ILE A 390 2.26 -7.78 -4.02
N ILE A 391 3.35 -7.15 -4.47
CA ILE A 391 3.88 -7.40 -5.82
C ILE A 391 4.36 -8.85 -5.98
N PRO A 392 5.14 -9.43 -5.04
CA PRO A 392 5.49 -10.85 -5.11
C PRO A 392 4.27 -11.77 -5.06
N ALA A 393 3.25 -11.45 -4.26
CA ALA A 393 2.01 -12.22 -4.19
C ALA A 393 1.25 -12.22 -5.53
N GLU A 394 1.16 -11.07 -6.20
CA GLU A 394 0.52 -10.96 -7.52
C GLU A 394 1.33 -11.70 -8.60
N ILE A 395 2.67 -11.68 -8.54
CA ILE A 395 3.53 -12.47 -9.44
C ILE A 395 3.26 -13.97 -9.25
N LEU A 396 3.20 -14.46 -8.02
CA LEU A 396 2.88 -15.86 -7.73
C LEU A 396 1.48 -16.23 -8.21
N HIS A 397 0.51 -15.33 -8.03
CA HIS A 397 -0.84 -15.52 -8.54
C HIS A 397 -0.85 -15.65 -10.08
N ILE A 398 -0.16 -14.76 -10.80
CA ILE A 398 -0.02 -14.80 -12.27
C ILE A 398 0.59 -16.14 -12.73
N LEU A 399 1.62 -16.64 -12.04
CA LEU A 399 2.25 -17.93 -12.36
C LEU A 399 1.33 -19.12 -12.09
N SER A 400 0.53 -19.05 -11.03
CA SER A 400 -0.42 -20.13 -10.72
C SER A 400 -1.47 -20.33 -11.82
N MET A 401 -1.75 -19.31 -12.64
CA MET A 401 -2.69 -19.41 -13.77
C MET A 401 -2.20 -20.37 -14.87
N ASP A 402 -0.89 -20.63 -14.97
CA ASP A 402 -0.33 -21.63 -15.91
C ASP A 402 -0.63 -23.08 -15.49
N THR A 403 -0.89 -23.30 -14.20
CA THR A 403 -1.06 -24.65 -13.63
C THR A 403 -2.50 -25.15 -13.70
N ALA A 404 -3.46 -24.28 -14.03
CA ALA A 404 -4.87 -24.63 -14.15
C ALA A 404 -5.15 -25.31 -15.50
N SER A 405 -5.45 -26.61 -15.46
CA SER A 405 -5.69 -27.45 -16.66
C SER A 405 -7.00 -27.12 -17.39
N GLU A 406 -7.96 -26.49 -16.72
CA GLU A 406 -9.24 -26.10 -17.28
C GLU A 406 -9.17 -24.69 -17.87
N GLN A 407 -9.70 -24.48 -19.07
CA GLN A 407 -9.77 -23.17 -19.75
C GLN A 407 -8.41 -22.50 -20.02
N TRP A 408 -7.38 -23.29 -20.37
CA TRP A 408 -6.02 -22.81 -20.66
C TRP A 408 -5.95 -21.54 -21.52
N LEU A 409 -6.75 -21.44 -22.58
CA LEU A 409 -6.73 -20.31 -23.51
C LEU A 409 -7.24 -19.01 -22.85
N SER A 410 -8.27 -19.10 -21.99
CA SER A 410 -8.78 -17.96 -21.21
C SER A 410 -7.80 -17.59 -20.09
N ASN A 411 -7.22 -18.59 -19.42
CA ASN A 411 -6.20 -18.37 -18.39
C ASN A 411 -4.96 -17.67 -18.95
N GLN A 412 -4.50 -18.09 -20.15
CA GLN A 412 -3.38 -17.45 -20.82
C GLN A 412 -3.68 -15.98 -21.15
N LYS A 413 -4.86 -15.68 -21.69
CA LYS A 413 -5.27 -14.29 -21.97
C LYS A 413 -5.33 -13.46 -20.68
N ASN A 414 -5.91 -13.99 -19.62
CA ASN A 414 -6.00 -13.31 -18.32
C ASN A 414 -4.62 -13.09 -17.69
N LYS A 415 -3.71 -14.07 -17.83
CA LYS A 415 -2.31 -13.97 -17.41
C LYS A 415 -1.60 -12.85 -18.15
N ASP A 416 -1.67 -12.84 -19.47
CA ASP A 416 -1.03 -11.82 -20.31
C ASP A 416 -1.51 -10.41 -19.95
N LEU A 417 -2.83 -10.26 -19.71
CA LEU A 417 -3.42 -9.01 -19.26
C LEU A 417 -2.94 -8.57 -17.87
N LYS A 418 -2.92 -9.49 -16.90
CA LYS A 418 -2.42 -9.21 -15.54
C LYS A 418 -0.94 -8.84 -15.55
N GLU A 419 -0.13 -9.54 -16.34
CA GLU A 419 1.30 -9.25 -16.51
C GLU A 419 1.53 -7.87 -17.15
N ALA A 420 0.81 -7.56 -18.23
CA ALA A 420 0.87 -6.25 -18.88
C ALA A 420 0.47 -5.12 -17.92
N ARG A 421 -0.63 -5.31 -17.17
CA ARG A 421 -1.09 -4.37 -16.13
C ARG A 421 -0.03 -4.17 -15.05
N LEU A 422 0.54 -5.24 -14.52
CA LEU A 422 1.57 -5.17 -13.49
C LEU A 422 2.81 -4.43 -14.00
N LYS A 423 3.27 -4.70 -15.23
CA LYS A 423 4.38 -3.96 -15.86
C LYS A 423 4.09 -2.46 -15.99
N ASN A 424 2.86 -2.07 -16.34
CA ASN A 424 2.45 -0.68 -16.41
C ASN A 424 2.50 0.00 -15.03
N ILE A 425 1.95 -0.67 -14.01
CA ILE A 425 2.02 -0.22 -12.62
C ILE A 425 3.46 -0.02 -12.17
N ILE A 426 4.34 -1.00 -12.39
CA ILE A 426 5.75 -0.93 -12.01
C ILE A 426 6.47 0.21 -12.75
N THR A 427 6.16 0.43 -14.02
CA THR A 427 6.72 1.53 -14.79
C THR A 427 6.33 2.89 -14.22
N ALA A 428 5.07 3.06 -13.81
CA ALA A 428 4.61 4.29 -13.14
C ALA A 428 5.24 4.46 -11.74
N LEU A 429 5.33 3.37 -10.97
CA LEU A 429 5.99 3.36 -9.65
C LEU A 429 7.47 3.77 -9.76
N LYS A 430 8.21 3.28 -10.76
CA LYS A 430 9.61 3.68 -11.01
C LYS A 430 9.81 5.19 -11.21
N ASN A 431 8.77 5.90 -11.63
CA ASN A 431 8.77 7.35 -11.85
C ASN A 431 8.27 8.15 -10.63
N SER A 432 7.75 7.47 -9.60
CA SER A 432 7.26 8.10 -8.38
C SER A 432 8.41 8.41 -7.42
N TYR A 433 8.30 9.50 -6.67
CA TYR A 433 9.31 9.89 -5.69
C TYR A 433 9.28 8.98 -4.48
N TYR A 434 10.43 8.73 -3.84
CA TYR A 434 10.52 7.90 -2.65
C TYR A 434 11.24 8.60 -1.51
N LYS A 435 10.60 8.70 -0.33
CA LYS A 435 11.04 9.44 0.87
C LYS A 435 11.35 10.92 0.66
N ARG A 436 12.43 11.25 -0.06
CA ARG A 436 12.92 12.61 -0.35
C ARG A 436 13.46 12.68 -1.77
N LYS A 437 13.22 13.80 -2.46
CA LYS A 437 13.85 14.08 -3.76
C LYS A 437 15.38 14.10 -3.62
N PRO A 438 16.13 13.58 -4.60
CA PRO A 438 15.70 13.18 -5.96
C PRO A 438 15.48 11.67 -6.16
N ASN A 439 15.34 10.88 -5.09
CA ASN A 439 15.25 9.42 -5.24
C ASN A 439 13.88 8.99 -5.80
N THR A 440 13.90 8.08 -6.77
CA THR A 440 12.70 7.42 -7.28
C THR A 440 12.55 6.03 -6.68
N TYR A 441 11.32 5.55 -6.63
CA TYR A 441 11.02 4.22 -6.13
C TYR A 441 11.56 3.14 -7.08
N ASN A 442 12.06 2.04 -6.51
CA ASN A 442 12.44 0.84 -7.23
C ASN A 442 12.25 -0.38 -6.32
N ARG A 443 12.43 -1.59 -6.87
CA ARG A 443 12.24 -2.86 -6.16
C ARG A 443 12.97 -2.93 -4.81
N LEU A 444 14.16 -2.33 -4.72
CA LEU A 444 15.04 -2.43 -3.56
C LEU A 444 14.87 -1.25 -2.58
N SER A 445 13.96 -0.30 -2.86
CA SER A 445 13.78 0.92 -2.08
C SER A 445 13.38 0.65 -0.62
N TYR A 446 12.44 -0.27 -0.39
CA TYR A 446 12.00 -0.64 0.96
C TYR A 446 13.16 -1.27 1.76
N LEU A 447 13.77 -2.33 1.23
CA LEU A 447 14.90 -3.01 1.85
C LEU A 447 16.06 -2.05 2.18
N THR A 448 16.46 -1.22 1.22
CA THR A 448 17.51 -0.19 1.42
C THR A 448 17.19 0.68 2.63
N THR A 449 15.93 1.11 2.74
CA THR A 449 15.52 2.05 3.77
C THR A 449 15.38 1.41 5.12
N LYS A 450 14.89 0.17 5.16
CA LYS A 450 14.79 -0.63 6.37
C LYS A 450 16.16 -0.79 7.01
N ILE A 451 17.16 -1.20 6.22
CA ILE A 451 18.54 -1.43 6.66
C ILE A 451 19.24 -0.12 7.07
N VAL A 452 19.05 0.96 6.31
CA VAL A 452 19.70 2.24 6.63
C VAL A 452 19.09 2.92 7.86
N ALA A 453 17.89 2.53 8.29
CA ALA A 453 17.14 3.25 9.33
C ALA A 453 17.83 3.24 10.71
N ASP A 454 18.50 2.15 11.08
CA ASP A 454 19.17 2.00 12.39
C ASP A 454 20.70 2.15 12.32
N SER A 455 21.26 2.36 11.12
CA SER A 455 22.71 2.43 10.86
C SER A 455 23.48 1.15 11.23
N ILE A 456 22.81 0.01 11.37
CA ILE A 456 23.40 -1.29 11.70
C ILE A 456 23.18 -2.23 10.53
N LEU A 457 24.21 -2.99 10.15
CA LEU A 457 24.07 -4.09 9.20
C LEU A 457 24.20 -5.41 9.94
N THR A 458 23.10 -6.15 10.06
CA THR A 458 23.07 -7.44 10.75
C THR A 458 23.38 -8.61 9.81
N GLU A 459 23.75 -9.77 10.36
CA GLU A 459 23.99 -10.98 9.56
C GLU A 459 22.72 -11.46 8.81
N GLU A 460 21.55 -11.32 9.43
CA GLU A 460 20.26 -11.62 8.79
C GLU A 460 20.02 -10.72 7.57
N GLU A 461 20.29 -9.42 7.68
CA GLU A 461 20.16 -8.48 6.58
C GLU A 461 21.18 -8.74 5.47
N VAL A 462 22.42 -9.11 5.82
CA VAL A 462 23.41 -9.56 4.84
C VAL A 462 22.89 -10.77 4.07
N ASN A 463 22.35 -11.78 4.76
CA ASN A 463 21.77 -12.95 4.13
C ASN A 463 20.56 -12.59 3.24
N HIS A 464 19.75 -11.62 3.67
CA HIS A 464 18.64 -11.10 2.86
C HIS A 464 19.16 -10.39 1.59
N ILE A 465 20.15 -9.51 1.71
CA ILE A 465 20.78 -8.84 0.56
C ILE A 465 21.38 -9.87 -0.40
N ILE A 466 22.02 -10.93 0.10
CA ILE A 466 22.57 -12.01 -0.74
C ILE A 466 21.48 -12.73 -1.52
N LYS A 467 20.32 -13.00 -0.92
CA LYS A 467 19.16 -13.58 -1.64
C LYS A 467 18.64 -12.66 -2.74
N GLU A 468 18.69 -11.35 -2.49
CA GLU A 468 18.33 -10.32 -3.46
C GLU A 468 19.37 -10.11 -4.57
N LYS A 469 20.60 -10.62 -4.39
CA LYS A 469 21.69 -10.56 -5.38
C LYS A 469 21.53 -11.68 -6.42
N TRP A 470 20.74 -11.44 -7.44
CA TRP A 470 20.54 -12.41 -8.53
C TRP A 470 21.81 -12.71 -9.33
N SER A 471 22.00 -13.96 -9.72
CA SER A 471 23.18 -14.36 -10.51
C SER A 471 23.14 -13.72 -11.90
N ILE A 472 24.19 -12.95 -12.24
CA ILE A 472 24.30 -12.28 -13.53
C ILE A 472 24.25 -13.27 -14.69
N THR A 473 24.95 -14.40 -14.59
CA THR A 473 24.96 -15.41 -15.65
C THR A 473 23.57 -16.02 -15.87
N LYS A 474 22.81 -16.26 -14.79
CA LYS A 474 21.41 -16.73 -14.90
C LYS A 474 20.51 -15.69 -15.56
N ILE A 475 20.67 -14.42 -15.19
CA ILE A 475 19.95 -13.28 -15.79
C ILE A 475 20.23 -13.20 -17.30
N LEU A 476 21.50 -13.26 -17.69
CA LEU A 476 21.91 -13.05 -19.08
C LEU A 476 21.60 -14.26 -19.98
N ASN A 477 21.60 -15.47 -19.44
CA ASN A 477 21.34 -16.70 -20.18
C ASN A 477 19.87 -17.13 -20.15
N GLU A 478 18.97 -16.35 -19.54
CA GLU A 478 17.54 -16.66 -19.41
C GLU A 478 17.27 -18.04 -18.75
N THR A 479 18.17 -18.47 -17.84
CA THR A 479 18.09 -19.78 -17.14
C THR A 479 17.51 -19.66 -15.73
N MET A 480 16.62 -18.68 -15.54
CA MET A 480 15.94 -18.42 -14.26
C MET A 480 14.78 -19.38 -14.08
N ASP A 481 14.41 -19.67 -12.82
CA ASP A 481 13.09 -20.24 -12.55
C ASP A 481 11.99 -19.25 -12.96
N ASP A 482 10.78 -19.77 -13.19
CA ASP A 482 9.66 -18.97 -13.72
C ASP A 482 9.32 -17.77 -12.84
N THR A 483 9.47 -17.90 -11.51
CA THR A 483 9.16 -16.82 -10.56
C THR A 483 10.16 -15.69 -10.68
N LEU A 484 11.44 -16.02 -10.68
CA LEU A 484 12.52 -15.05 -10.77
C LEU A 484 12.56 -14.43 -12.18
N SER A 485 12.28 -15.21 -13.23
CA SER A 485 12.13 -14.73 -14.60
C SER A 485 11.00 -13.70 -14.72
N LEU A 486 9.80 -14.01 -14.23
CA LEU A 486 8.66 -13.08 -14.29
C LEU A 486 8.91 -11.85 -13.41
N THR A 487 9.50 -12.01 -12.23
CA THR A 487 9.86 -10.88 -11.35
C THR A 487 10.86 -9.96 -12.02
N PHE A 488 11.91 -10.54 -12.63
CA PHE A 488 12.92 -9.80 -13.36
C PHE A 488 12.31 -9.07 -14.55
N ASN A 489 11.53 -9.76 -15.38
CA ASN A 489 10.87 -9.16 -16.54
C ASN A 489 9.88 -8.06 -16.13
N THR A 490 9.18 -8.22 -15.02
CA THR A 490 8.25 -7.21 -14.50
C THR A 490 8.98 -5.93 -14.08
N TRP A 491 10.10 -6.07 -13.36
CA TRP A 491 10.84 -4.93 -12.83
C TRP A 491 11.91 -4.37 -13.75
N TYR A 492 12.40 -5.10 -14.74
CA TYR A 492 13.60 -4.72 -15.50
C TYR A 492 13.51 -5.06 -16.99
N ALA A 493 12.29 -5.19 -17.54
CA ALA A 493 12.04 -5.41 -18.97
C ALA A 493 12.85 -4.45 -19.88
N ASP A 494 13.01 -3.20 -19.43
CA ASP A 494 13.63 -2.11 -20.18
C ASP A 494 15.15 -2.27 -20.32
N SER A 495 15.80 -2.85 -19.30
CA SER A 495 17.25 -3.00 -19.29
C SER A 495 17.68 -4.02 -18.24
N THR A 496 18.23 -5.14 -18.71
CA THR A 496 18.82 -6.17 -17.86
C THR A 496 19.86 -5.63 -16.89
N LEU A 497 20.65 -4.65 -17.34
CA LEU A 497 21.72 -4.03 -16.55
C LEU A 497 21.21 -2.96 -15.58
N ALA A 498 19.94 -2.52 -15.70
CA ALA A 498 19.35 -1.59 -14.75
C ALA A 498 19.23 -2.19 -13.34
N PHE A 499 18.96 -3.50 -13.24
CA PHE A 499 18.97 -4.21 -11.96
C PHE A 499 20.32 -4.11 -11.26
N ILE A 500 21.43 -4.45 -11.94
CA ILE A 500 22.79 -4.35 -11.39
C ILE A 500 23.08 -2.93 -10.90
N THR A 501 22.63 -1.94 -11.66
CA THR A 501 22.78 -0.52 -11.34
C THR A 501 22.03 -0.14 -10.07
N ASP A 502 20.75 -0.52 -9.97
CA ASP A 502 19.90 -0.19 -8.83
C ASP A 502 20.32 -0.97 -7.57
N TYR A 503 20.74 -2.22 -7.72
CA TYR A 503 21.35 -3.00 -6.65
C TYR A 503 22.62 -2.33 -6.12
N ASN A 504 23.56 -1.95 -6.99
CA ASN A 504 24.78 -1.26 -6.54
C ASN A 504 24.51 0.13 -5.94
N LYS A 505 23.44 0.81 -6.36
CA LYS A 505 22.98 2.05 -5.71
C LYS A 505 22.43 1.77 -4.32
N MET A 506 21.62 0.71 -4.14
CA MET A 506 21.20 0.25 -2.81
C MET A 506 22.42 -0.01 -1.92
N ILE A 507 23.38 -0.82 -2.38
CA ILE A 507 24.58 -1.12 -1.59
C ILE A 507 25.37 0.15 -1.27
N SER A 508 25.42 1.13 -2.17
CA SER A 508 26.05 2.42 -1.90
C SER A 508 25.29 3.26 -0.87
N ALA A 509 23.97 3.22 -0.88
CA ALA A 509 23.16 3.89 0.14
C ALA A 509 23.34 3.23 1.52
N ILE A 510 23.44 1.90 1.55
CA ILE A 510 23.77 1.12 2.75
C ILE A 510 25.17 1.51 3.24
N ASP A 511 26.19 1.48 2.38
CA ASP A 511 27.58 1.90 2.70
C ASP A 511 27.66 3.30 3.32
N ASN A 512 26.88 4.25 2.79
CA ASN A 512 26.86 5.62 3.31
C ASN A 512 26.03 5.76 4.60
N GLY A 513 25.09 4.84 4.86
CA GLY A 513 24.11 4.93 5.96
C GLY A 513 24.45 4.06 7.16
N ILE A 514 25.24 3.00 6.95
CA ILE A 514 25.65 2.05 7.98
C ILE A 514 26.94 2.51 8.64
N LYS A 515 27.02 2.33 9.96
CA LYS A 515 28.21 2.64 10.75
C LYS A 515 28.93 1.38 11.23
N VAL A 516 28.20 0.28 11.41
CA VAL A 516 28.71 -0.95 12.03
C VAL A 516 28.05 -2.18 11.41
N TYR A 517 28.85 -3.22 11.16
CA TYR A 517 28.42 -4.57 10.87
C TYR A 517 28.50 -5.43 12.12
N GLY A 518 27.39 -5.97 12.57
CA GLY A 518 27.35 -6.75 13.79
C GLY A 518 25.95 -7.14 14.24
N ASN A 519 25.90 -7.95 15.28
CA ASN A 519 24.64 -8.31 15.92
C ASN A 519 24.35 -7.31 17.04
N THR A 520 23.12 -6.82 17.08
CA THR A 520 22.63 -5.98 18.16
C THR A 520 22.67 -6.78 19.46
N VAL A 521 23.37 -6.27 20.46
CA VAL A 521 23.52 -6.95 21.75
C VAL A 521 22.44 -6.47 22.69
N THR A 522 22.34 -5.16 22.88
CA THR A 522 21.40 -4.51 23.81
C THR A 522 21.30 -3.02 23.53
N ASP A 523 20.13 -2.43 23.76
CA ASP A 523 20.01 -1.00 23.96
C ASP A 523 20.36 -0.65 25.42
N THR A 524 21.08 0.44 25.66
CA THR A 524 21.47 0.87 27.01
C THR A 524 21.46 2.39 27.10
N ILE A 525 21.06 2.90 28.27
CA ILE A 525 20.83 4.31 28.49
C ILE A 525 21.77 4.77 29.59
N VAL A 526 22.59 5.75 29.25
CA VAL A 526 23.70 6.19 30.09
C VAL A 526 23.61 7.70 30.31
N PRO A 527 24.11 8.22 31.45
CA PRO A 527 24.17 9.66 31.69
C PRO A 527 24.96 10.42 30.60
N LEU A 528 24.68 11.71 30.38
CA LEU A 528 25.38 12.56 29.38
C LEU A 528 26.92 12.56 29.53
N ASN A 529 27.44 12.30 30.73
CA ASN A 529 28.88 12.25 31.01
C ASN A 529 29.50 10.85 30.84
N PHE A 530 28.75 9.87 30.32
CA PHE A 530 29.28 8.54 30.06
C PHE A 530 30.39 8.59 28.99
N VAL A 531 31.54 8.04 29.33
CA VAL A 531 32.68 7.95 28.42
C VAL A 531 32.59 6.62 27.70
N VAL A 532 32.34 6.67 26.39
CA VAL A 532 32.32 5.49 25.52
C VAL A 532 33.71 4.87 25.49
N ASP A 533 33.80 3.59 25.87
CA ASP A 533 35.03 2.81 25.72
C ASP A 533 35.28 2.49 24.24
N SER A 534 36.11 3.32 23.62
CA SER A 534 36.51 3.20 22.22
C SER A 534 37.41 1.99 21.94
N THR A 535 37.92 1.31 22.98
CA THR A 535 38.81 0.15 22.85
C THR A 535 38.08 -1.19 22.85
N SER A 536 36.80 -1.21 23.27
CA SER A 536 36.00 -2.42 23.28
C SER A 536 35.57 -2.85 21.88
N ALA A 537 35.34 -4.16 21.69
CA ALA A 537 34.72 -4.71 20.48
C ALA A 537 33.26 -4.25 20.29
N ASN A 538 32.69 -3.59 21.30
CA ASN A 538 31.35 -3.05 21.26
C ASN A 538 31.38 -1.63 20.68
N LYS A 539 30.52 -1.39 19.70
CA LYS A 539 30.27 -0.06 19.15
C LYS A 539 28.99 0.49 19.75
N TYR A 540 29.05 1.76 20.12
CA TYR A 540 27.94 2.47 20.74
C TYR A 540 27.37 3.45 19.73
N LEU A 541 26.16 3.18 19.24
CA LEU A 541 25.46 4.01 18.28
C LEU A 541 24.38 4.80 19.00
N THR A 542 24.43 6.13 18.95
CA THR A 542 23.39 6.97 19.55
C THR A 542 22.07 6.78 18.81
N SER A 543 21.08 6.20 19.48
CA SER A 543 19.72 6.01 18.96
C SER A 543 18.72 7.04 19.52
N GLY A 544 19.08 7.77 20.59
CA GLY A 544 18.27 8.87 21.12
C GLY A 544 19.02 9.73 22.13
N ALA A 545 18.60 11.01 22.25
CA ALA A 545 19.12 11.94 23.26
C ALA A 545 17.97 12.45 24.14
N TYR A 546 18.26 12.66 25.42
CA TYR A 546 17.33 13.08 26.47
C TYR A 546 17.90 14.26 27.23
N GLU A 547 17.11 14.81 28.17
CA GLU A 547 17.52 15.96 28.98
C GLU A 547 18.84 15.69 29.75
N ASP A 548 19.00 14.50 30.35
CA ASP A 548 20.18 14.14 31.17
C ASP A 548 20.91 12.84 30.75
N SER A 549 20.46 12.18 29.67
CA SER A 549 20.98 10.89 29.22
C SER A 549 21.09 10.76 27.70
N ILE A 550 21.80 9.73 27.25
CA ILE A 550 21.90 9.31 25.86
C ILE A 550 21.57 7.82 25.79
N LYS A 551 20.73 7.41 24.83
CA LYS A 551 20.50 6.00 24.50
C LYS A 551 21.52 5.58 23.45
N TYR A 552 22.26 4.54 23.78
CA TYR A 552 23.14 3.85 22.86
C TYR A 552 22.56 2.48 22.53
N THR A 553 22.53 2.15 21.24
CA THR A 553 22.43 0.79 20.77
C THR A 553 23.83 0.20 20.73
N ILE A 554 24.05 -0.85 21.51
CA ILE A 554 25.35 -1.53 21.62
C ILE A 554 25.39 -2.67 20.61
N VAL A 555 26.33 -2.56 19.68
CA VAL A 555 26.53 -3.55 18.62
C VAL A 555 27.87 -4.22 18.83
N LYS A 556 27.88 -5.55 18.87
CA LYS A 556 29.14 -6.30 18.88
C LYS A 556 29.66 -6.32 17.46
N ASP A 557 30.75 -5.59 17.21
CA ASP A 557 31.40 -5.54 15.90
C ASP A 557 31.92 -6.94 15.55
N THR A 558 31.33 -7.55 14.52
CA THR A 558 31.69 -8.91 14.09
C THR A 558 32.71 -8.91 12.95
N GLY A 559 33.11 -7.75 12.44
CA GLY A 559 34.12 -7.67 11.40
C GLY A 559 34.12 -6.39 10.59
N ASP A 560 35.04 -6.32 9.63
CA ASP A 560 35.20 -5.16 8.76
C ASP A 560 33.93 -4.92 7.92
N THR A 561 33.17 -3.90 8.30
CA THR A 561 31.94 -3.45 7.65
C THR A 561 32.18 -3.15 6.17
N GLN A 562 33.30 -2.50 5.85
CA GLN A 562 33.62 -2.13 4.48
C GLN A 562 33.91 -3.37 3.64
N ARG A 563 34.61 -4.36 4.20
CA ARG A 563 34.86 -5.64 3.53
C ARG A 563 33.54 -6.34 3.18
N VAL A 564 32.64 -6.49 4.15
CA VAL A 564 31.34 -7.14 3.96
C VAL A 564 30.51 -6.42 2.89
N ILE A 565 30.40 -5.09 2.99
CA ILE A 565 29.66 -4.29 1.99
C ILE A 565 30.30 -4.41 0.60
N ASN A 566 31.63 -4.44 0.50
CA ASN A 566 32.32 -4.60 -0.77
C ASN A 566 32.08 -5.97 -1.41
N GLU A 567 31.98 -7.04 -0.62
CA GLU A 567 31.63 -8.39 -1.11
C GLU A 567 30.18 -8.46 -1.63
N LEU A 568 29.28 -7.68 -1.04
CA LEU A 568 27.88 -7.62 -1.47
C LEU A 568 27.71 -6.93 -2.83
N ARG A 569 28.57 -5.97 -3.19
CA ARG A 569 28.48 -5.24 -4.48
C ARG A 569 28.63 -6.18 -5.68
N TYR A 570 27.99 -5.84 -6.79
CA TYR A 570 28.37 -6.41 -8.08
C TYR A 570 29.71 -5.84 -8.53
N PRO A 571 30.55 -6.65 -9.20
CA PRO A 571 31.87 -6.26 -9.64
C PRO A 571 31.87 -5.32 -10.86
N ILE A 572 30.72 -4.71 -11.17
CA ILE A 572 30.55 -3.81 -12.31
C ILE A 572 29.47 -2.78 -11.98
N ASN A 573 29.75 -1.52 -12.26
CA ASN A 573 28.76 -0.44 -12.14
C ASN A 573 28.53 0.16 -13.52
N ILE A 574 27.31 0.00 -14.02
CA ILE A 574 26.91 0.45 -15.34
C ILE A 574 25.92 1.59 -15.16
N SER A 575 26.04 2.63 -15.97
CA SER A 575 25.09 3.73 -15.92
C SER A 575 23.76 3.33 -16.58
N LYS A 576 22.61 3.80 -16.07
CA LYS A 576 21.29 3.48 -16.66
C LYS A 576 21.21 3.85 -18.16
N ASP A 577 21.92 4.90 -18.56
CA ASP A 577 22.01 5.43 -19.93
C ASP A 577 23.18 4.84 -20.75
N TRP A 578 23.71 3.67 -20.38
CA TRP A 578 24.86 3.07 -21.08
C TRP A 578 24.61 2.87 -22.59
N ARG A 579 23.37 2.52 -22.98
CA ARG A 579 22.98 2.38 -24.39
C ARG A 579 23.13 3.71 -25.14
N GLU A 580 22.60 4.80 -24.58
CA GLU A 580 22.67 6.14 -25.18
C GLU A 580 24.12 6.66 -25.26
N LYS A 581 24.88 6.48 -24.17
CA LYS A 581 26.30 6.87 -24.11
C LYS A 581 27.18 6.10 -25.09
N LEU A 582 26.82 4.86 -25.45
CA LEU A 582 27.53 4.09 -26.48
C LEU A 582 27.04 4.42 -27.90
N LYS A 583 25.75 4.74 -28.10
CA LYS A 583 25.19 5.12 -29.41
C LYS A 583 25.78 6.43 -29.96
N THR A 584 26.11 7.39 -29.10
CA THR A 584 26.65 8.70 -29.52
C THR A 584 28.10 8.66 -30.01
N LYS A 585 28.84 7.56 -29.79
CA LYS A 585 30.24 7.43 -30.20
C LYS A 585 30.33 6.62 -31.51
N LYS A 586 30.46 7.32 -32.65
CA LYS A 586 30.66 6.71 -33.97
C LYS A 586 31.87 5.77 -33.97
N GLY A 587 31.69 4.53 -34.47
CA GLY A 587 32.76 3.72 -35.06
C GLY A 587 33.61 2.86 -34.12
N TYR A 588 32.98 2.05 -33.26
CA TYR A 588 33.74 1.08 -32.45
C TYR A 588 34.27 -0.10 -33.26
N PHE A 589 33.46 -0.64 -34.17
CA PHE A 589 33.84 -1.78 -34.99
C PHE A 589 33.62 -1.46 -36.47
N THR A 590 34.57 -1.85 -37.30
CA THR A 590 34.41 -1.76 -38.75
C THR A 590 33.64 -3.00 -39.24
N ARG A 591 32.84 -2.82 -40.31
CA ARG A 591 32.12 -3.93 -40.96
C ARG A 591 33.03 -5.11 -41.34
N LYS A 592 34.29 -4.82 -41.68
CA LYS A 592 35.29 -5.82 -42.04
C LYS A 592 35.70 -6.68 -40.84
N GLU A 593 35.73 -6.11 -39.64
CA GLU A 593 36.05 -6.82 -38.40
C GLU A 593 34.94 -7.79 -38.01
N ILE A 594 33.68 -7.36 -38.07
CA ILE A 594 32.52 -8.21 -37.73
C ILE A 594 32.42 -9.40 -38.70
N LYS A 595 32.55 -9.16 -40.02
CA LYS A 595 32.47 -10.22 -41.05
C LYS A 595 33.57 -11.27 -40.93
N ASN A 596 34.77 -10.89 -40.50
CA ASN A 596 35.92 -11.78 -40.44
C ASN A 596 35.95 -12.67 -39.18
N SER A 597 34.90 -12.64 -38.35
CA SER A 597 34.83 -13.39 -37.08
C SER A 597 36.00 -13.09 -36.13
N SER A 598 36.66 -11.93 -36.32
CA SER A 598 37.83 -11.49 -35.57
C SER A 598 37.82 -9.97 -35.47
N ILE A 599 37.72 -9.48 -34.23
CA ILE A 599 37.73 -8.05 -33.92
C ILE A 599 39.15 -7.67 -33.48
N LYS A 600 39.67 -6.58 -34.05
CA LYS A 600 41.01 -6.08 -33.69
C LYS A 600 41.07 -5.68 -32.22
N SER A 601 42.21 -5.96 -31.59
CA SER A 601 42.52 -5.59 -30.20
C SER A 601 42.27 -4.11 -29.91
N ASP A 602 42.58 -3.20 -30.84
CA ASP A 602 42.44 -1.75 -30.65
C ASP A 602 40.98 -1.31 -30.50
N SER A 603 40.07 -1.94 -31.24
CA SER A 603 38.63 -1.66 -31.17
C SER A 603 38.04 -2.09 -29.83
N ILE A 604 38.49 -3.26 -29.33
CA ILE A 604 38.11 -3.77 -28.02
C ILE A 604 38.72 -2.92 -26.89
N ALA A 605 40.00 -2.52 -27.01
CA ALA A 605 40.65 -1.64 -26.06
C ALA A 605 39.92 -0.29 -25.93
N LYS A 606 39.41 0.26 -27.03
CA LYS A 606 38.55 1.47 -27.01
C LYS A 606 37.22 1.24 -26.31
N LEU A 607 36.56 0.11 -26.54
CA LEU A 607 35.32 -0.25 -25.84
C LEU A 607 35.58 -0.37 -24.33
N VAL A 608 36.58 -1.16 -23.95
CA VAL A 608 36.98 -1.37 -22.54
C VAL A 608 37.36 -0.06 -21.86
N LYS A 609 38.17 0.79 -22.50
CA LYS A 609 38.52 2.11 -21.98
C LYS A 609 37.26 2.93 -21.69
N ASN A 610 36.30 2.95 -22.60
CA ASN A 610 35.05 3.69 -22.38
C ASN A 610 34.19 3.06 -21.27
N LEU A 611 34.12 1.73 -21.18
CA LEU A 611 33.41 1.08 -20.08
C LEU A 611 34.07 1.37 -18.73
N ASN A 612 35.40 1.39 -18.67
CA ASN A 612 36.15 1.85 -17.50
C ASN A 612 35.85 3.32 -17.15
N THR A 613 35.61 4.20 -18.13
CA THR A 613 35.16 5.59 -17.83
C THR A 613 33.74 5.67 -17.30
N LEU A 614 32.90 4.66 -17.57
CA LEU A 614 31.55 4.57 -17.02
C LEU A 614 31.54 3.97 -15.62
N ASN A 615 32.58 3.21 -15.28
CA ASN A 615 32.73 2.59 -13.98
C ASN A 615 33.35 3.57 -12.97
N LYS A 616 32.57 3.96 -11.96
CA LYS A 616 33.02 4.90 -10.93
C LYS A 616 34.05 4.31 -9.96
N TYR A 617 34.18 2.99 -9.89
CA TYR A 617 35.00 2.32 -8.89
C TYR A 617 36.30 1.75 -9.51
N PRO A 618 37.49 2.19 -9.06
CA PRO A 618 38.78 1.72 -9.57
C PRO A 618 38.94 0.19 -9.47
N TYR A 619 38.41 -0.42 -8.41
CA TYR A 619 38.47 -1.86 -8.18
C TYR A 619 37.73 -2.70 -9.23
N PHE A 620 36.90 -2.08 -10.07
CA PHE A 620 36.14 -2.78 -11.11
C PHE A 620 36.58 -2.39 -12.52
N GLN A 621 37.71 -1.69 -12.65
CA GLN A 621 38.33 -1.45 -13.94
C GLN A 621 38.87 -2.74 -14.53
N ILE A 622 38.66 -2.91 -15.83
CA ILE A 622 39.20 -3.99 -16.65
C ILE A 622 40.61 -3.55 -17.04
N ASP A 623 41.62 -4.27 -16.57
CA ASP A 623 43.03 -3.93 -16.78
C ASP A 623 43.64 -4.79 -17.88
N CYS A 624 43.37 -4.43 -19.13
CA CYS A 624 43.99 -5.11 -20.28
C CYS A 624 44.33 -4.17 -21.44
N SER A 625 45.54 -4.36 -21.96
CA SER A 625 46.06 -3.69 -23.15
C SER A 625 45.63 -4.37 -24.45
N SER A 626 45.31 -5.66 -24.42
CA SER A 626 44.76 -6.42 -25.55
C SER A 626 43.80 -7.52 -25.06
N LEU A 627 42.72 -7.74 -25.82
CA LEU A 627 41.71 -8.76 -25.58
C LEU A 627 41.39 -9.44 -26.91
N ASP A 628 41.39 -10.76 -26.92
CA ASP A 628 41.00 -11.56 -28.08
C ASP A 628 39.54 -11.98 -27.95
N VAL A 629 38.72 -11.61 -28.94
CA VAL A 629 37.31 -12.02 -29.04
C VAL A 629 37.18 -12.99 -30.21
N LYS A 630 36.45 -14.09 -30.00
CA LYS A 630 36.04 -15.02 -31.06
C LYS A 630 34.52 -15.10 -31.12
N LYS A 631 33.99 -15.39 -32.30
CA LYS A 631 32.60 -15.81 -32.45
C LYS A 631 32.47 -17.30 -32.09
N GLN A 632 31.51 -17.64 -31.24
CA GLN A 632 31.16 -19.00 -30.80
C GLN A 632 29.63 -19.09 -30.72
N ASP A 633 29.02 -20.01 -31.47
CA ASP A 633 27.57 -20.27 -31.44
C ASP A 633 26.72 -19.00 -31.59
N ASP A 634 27.05 -18.19 -32.59
CA ASP A 634 26.46 -16.86 -32.88
C ASP A 634 26.66 -15.75 -31.85
N THR A 635 27.39 -16.01 -30.78
CA THR A 635 27.77 -15.00 -29.78
C THR A 635 29.27 -14.71 -29.85
N TRP A 636 29.65 -13.49 -29.49
CA TRP A 636 31.05 -13.06 -29.37
C TRP A 636 31.49 -13.22 -27.92
N VAL A 637 32.56 -14.00 -27.72
CA VAL A 637 33.10 -14.36 -26.40
C VAL A 637 34.58 -14.03 -26.30
N PHE A 638 35.04 -13.66 -25.11
CA PHE A 638 36.46 -13.40 -24.85
C PHE A 638 37.20 -14.73 -24.61
N LYS A 639 38.35 -14.89 -25.28
CA LYS A 639 39.17 -16.12 -25.17
C LYS A 639 39.93 -16.23 -23.84
N THR A 640 40.40 -15.10 -23.30
CA THR A 640 41.28 -15.06 -22.13
C THR A 640 40.55 -14.54 -20.90
N ASN A 641 40.60 -15.30 -19.80
CA ASN A 641 40.02 -14.91 -18.52
C ASN A 641 40.92 -13.98 -17.70
N THR A 642 42.20 -13.85 -18.06
CA THR A 642 43.21 -13.10 -17.27
C THR A 642 42.90 -11.61 -17.11
N CYS A 643 42.01 -11.07 -17.94
CA CYS A 643 41.61 -9.66 -17.94
C CYS A 643 40.47 -9.31 -16.99
N PHE A 644 39.71 -10.33 -16.55
CA PHE A 644 38.52 -10.14 -15.75
C PHE A 644 38.81 -10.59 -14.33
N LYS A 645 38.36 -9.82 -13.35
CA LYS A 645 38.51 -10.20 -11.94
C LYS A 645 37.64 -11.39 -11.57
N ASN A 646 36.53 -11.58 -12.29
CA ASN A 646 35.62 -12.72 -12.14
C ASN A 646 34.79 -12.94 -13.42
N GLU A 647 34.11 -14.08 -13.47
CA GLU A 647 33.25 -14.48 -14.59
C GLU A 647 32.03 -13.56 -14.77
N GLU A 648 31.52 -12.93 -13.72
CA GLU A 648 30.40 -11.98 -13.83
C GLU A 648 30.78 -10.74 -14.64
N GLN A 649 31.96 -10.18 -14.39
CA GLN A 649 32.48 -9.05 -15.13
C GLN A 649 32.65 -9.39 -16.63
N LYS A 650 33.16 -10.60 -16.92
CA LYS A 650 33.27 -11.12 -18.29
C LYS A 650 31.90 -11.23 -18.94
N ALA A 651 30.94 -11.88 -18.28
CA ALA A 651 29.60 -12.12 -18.83
C ALA A 651 28.86 -10.81 -19.18
N VAL A 652 28.94 -9.79 -18.31
CA VAL A 652 28.32 -8.48 -18.61
C VAL A 652 28.98 -7.82 -19.82
N LEU A 653 30.30 -7.94 -19.96
CA LEU A 653 31.01 -7.35 -21.10
C LEU A 653 30.71 -8.08 -22.41
N GLU A 654 30.60 -9.41 -22.36
CA GLU A 654 30.15 -10.21 -23.50
C GLU A 654 28.73 -9.79 -23.89
N TYR A 655 27.82 -9.59 -22.92
CA TYR A 655 26.48 -9.09 -23.21
C TYR A 655 26.48 -7.71 -23.89
N ILE A 656 27.23 -6.74 -23.35
CA ILE A 656 27.33 -5.40 -23.95
C ILE A 656 27.93 -5.46 -25.36
N LEU A 657 28.97 -6.28 -25.55
CA LEU A 657 29.63 -6.48 -26.83
C LEU A 657 28.65 -7.05 -27.87
N ASN A 658 27.95 -8.12 -27.51
CA ASN A 658 26.97 -8.77 -28.39
C ASN A 658 25.79 -7.84 -28.72
N TYR A 659 25.29 -7.10 -27.73
CA TYR A 659 24.25 -6.08 -27.96
C TYR A 659 24.70 -5.04 -28.99
N TYR A 660 25.92 -4.51 -28.84
CA TYR A 660 26.45 -3.51 -29.76
C TYR A 660 26.69 -4.07 -31.17
N ILE A 661 27.25 -5.28 -31.28
CA ILE A 661 27.48 -5.92 -32.58
C ILE A 661 26.15 -6.15 -33.30
N LYS A 662 25.12 -6.63 -32.60
CA LYS A 662 23.77 -6.83 -33.15
C LYS A 662 23.18 -5.52 -33.70
N GLU A 663 23.23 -4.43 -32.92
CA GLU A 663 22.74 -3.11 -33.38
C GLU A 663 23.53 -2.60 -34.60
N VAL A 664 24.84 -2.85 -34.66
CA VAL A 664 25.67 -2.50 -35.83
C VAL A 664 25.30 -3.35 -37.05
N GLU A 665 25.07 -4.65 -36.88
CA GLU A 665 24.63 -5.54 -37.96
C GLU A 665 23.28 -5.10 -38.54
N GLU A 666 22.29 -4.81 -37.68
CA GLU A 666 20.99 -4.28 -38.07
C GLU A 666 21.12 -2.94 -38.83
N PHE A 667 21.93 -2.01 -38.33
CA PHE A 667 22.19 -0.74 -39.00
C PHE A 667 22.89 -0.92 -40.36
N THR A 668 23.83 -1.86 -40.47
CA THR A 668 24.53 -2.14 -41.72
C THR A 668 23.62 -2.78 -42.77
N TRP A 669 22.71 -3.66 -42.35
CA TRP A 669 21.68 -4.23 -43.23
C TRP A 669 20.82 -3.12 -43.84
N PHE A 670 20.37 -2.15 -43.04
CA PHE A 670 19.67 -0.96 -43.55
C PHE A 670 20.52 -0.13 -44.54
N SER A 671 21.82 0.03 -44.28
CA SER A 671 22.73 0.79 -45.16
C SER A 671 23.02 0.10 -46.49
N ASP A 672 23.10 -1.24 -46.51
CA ASP A 672 23.34 -2.02 -47.72
C ASP A 672 22.06 -2.18 -48.54
N SER A 673 20.92 -2.39 -47.88
CA SER A 673 19.60 -2.42 -48.50
C SER A 673 19.26 -1.05 -49.11
N SER A 674 19.53 0.05 -48.42
CA SER A 674 19.32 1.39 -48.99
C SER A 674 20.28 1.71 -50.14
N LYS A 675 21.53 1.21 -50.14
CA LYS A 675 22.44 1.30 -51.30
C LYS A 675 22.02 0.42 -52.47
N LYS A 676 21.55 -0.81 -52.23
CA LYS A 676 20.98 -1.69 -53.27
C LYS A 676 19.69 -1.08 -53.85
N ILE A 677 18.82 -0.51 -53.02
CA ILE A 677 17.64 0.21 -53.47
C ILE A 677 18.06 1.43 -54.28
N LYS A 678 19.00 2.27 -53.83
CA LYS A 678 19.52 3.40 -54.63
C LYS A 678 20.15 2.97 -55.96
N ASN A 679 20.84 1.84 -56.01
CA ASN A 679 21.44 1.32 -57.25
C ASN A 679 20.37 0.69 -58.17
N ASN A 680 19.36 0.01 -57.64
CA ASN A 680 18.24 -0.53 -58.41
C ASN A 680 17.29 0.58 -58.90
N VAL A 681 17.13 1.65 -58.12
CA VAL A 681 16.39 2.88 -58.49
C VAL A 681 17.17 3.72 -59.50
N LYS A 682 18.51 3.67 -59.50
CA LYS A 682 19.32 4.26 -60.60
C LYS A 682 19.24 3.45 -61.90
N ASN A 683 19.02 2.14 -61.81
CA ASN A 683 18.92 1.24 -62.96
C ASN A 683 17.48 1.08 -63.50
N SER A 684 16.48 1.61 -62.81
CA SER A 684 15.09 1.66 -63.27
C SER A 684 14.68 3.11 -63.44
N ASN A 685 13.90 3.43 -64.48
CA ASN A 685 13.41 4.77 -64.80
C ASN A 685 12.36 5.32 -63.79
N ILE A 686 12.54 5.03 -62.49
CA ILE A 686 11.64 5.38 -61.38
C ILE A 686 12.12 6.66 -60.68
N SER A 687 12.90 7.51 -61.36
CA SER A 687 13.31 8.82 -60.79
C SER A 687 12.14 9.80 -60.64
N ASN A 688 11.05 9.60 -61.37
CA ASN A 688 9.94 10.56 -61.42
C ASN A 688 8.93 10.40 -60.27
N ASN A 689 8.86 9.25 -59.60
CA ASN A 689 7.87 9.01 -58.52
C ASN A 689 8.42 9.19 -57.10
N ILE A 690 9.72 9.52 -56.94
CA ILE A 690 10.35 9.67 -55.62
C ILE A 690 10.19 11.10 -55.07
N LYS A 691 9.71 12.04 -55.89
CA LYS A 691 9.45 13.41 -55.44
C LYS A 691 8.25 13.48 -54.47
N ASP A 692 7.29 12.56 -54.59
CA ASP A 692 6.06 12.56 -53.80
C ASP A 692 6.18 11.86 -52.44
N LEU A 693 7.25 11.09 -52.19
CA LEU A 693 7.48 10.37 -50.92
C LEU A 693 8.25 11.18 -49.88
N LYS A 694 8.77 12.36 -50.25
CA LYS A 694 9.49 13.25 -49.32
C LYS A 694 8.58 14.10 -48.44
N ASP A 695 7.29 14.16 -48.74
CA ASP A 695 6.31 14.93 -47.97
C ASP A 695 5.56 14.07 -46.92
N LEU A 696 5.99 12.81 -46.72
CA LEU A 696 5.33 11.82 -45.84
C LEU A 696 6.23 11.31 -44.68
N PHE A 697 7.45 11.85 -44.54
CA PHE A 697 8.36 11.64 -43.41
C PHE A 697 8.93 12.98 -42.97
#